data_AF-A0A835ITU1-F1
#
_entry.id   AF-A0A835ITU1-F1
#
_cell.length_a   1.000
_cell.length_b   1.000
_cell.length_c   1.000
_cell.angle_alpha   90.00
_cell.angle_beta   90.00
_cell.angle_gamma   90.00
#
_symmetry.space_group_name_H-M   'P 1'
#
loop_
_entity.id
_entity.type
_entity.pdbx_description
1 polymer ?
#
loop_
_entity_poly.entity_id
_entity_poly.type
_entity_poly.pdbx_seq_one_letter_code
_entity_poly.pdbx_strand_id
1 'polypeptide(L)'
;MESLLVLPKPITDGNEKVGLRKCKRSLGEELSILAKDLRRIGMVRSYVETTLSLEVLVGDLEDAVLCVTNQKALNGTDYRWKNEKMILACRAMNDIEDVLTSVLKNTSKWCMLLKSVDGRVDKPLAVLRLQALADHRIILNSIGWPPPLLTSELEGENGSELPNPLVLMQGGTKERYSQSFLALCSLQHLHTRREERKNFDVLGHKRDHRYGLWTIDELVSPIALRTEHHFSKWHDQPKFIFALGYKVTRDLVVGIDDILQPLIDKARLVGCSAKEDWVLAMSKILSAHLKKRFFSVLVERYEEKNSKSETIYSWLHLVDLIISFNNRMHKLADLGTAHVAGESIGFSREISLLSIFCDQPDWLRIWAKIELKDALKKLSSELENPKAWMISNKVKSYTELEPESFILTSGEDHNAPPIAEAVVKITQVMIERCQTLPSFLLRIQFIRSSSVRFLWHFFNILLQRCTETIYMASNAEDDASMKICESVNAARYCESILREWSEDVNFMEMRMAEDDSNSQVQSDQDDHCCFFWEEVKFLMKLETDWIVEIMAHLLRQFDIFSCEYVRNKEKWGWNLEDCGDYTLLGTANTESSDFVEALDTLRNRLHLLKTGLNSKDFLYLWRSIADGLDQFIFSSIVMGGATFSKRGVNQFSTDMQALFLVFQPFCVRPQAFFPCIRDSLKLFKLDLEDAKNLQSVLAKDTTAAGKCEDLHSMRIPFAAAFTLVGKIPALANQDPWRKVDNAIVESILARLPVADFFRCQAVCRRWESVICSPTFKKATKEFSNRLPWFFMLGIKFPSNVVYDMEVDKWRHICLQIHSDAGIPSIPLAASNGLMCCVSRTGMLFVCNPLNGSARNIDVVFGTEWFKAITMHARGSSYEVCEICWMVNFLYMRIYSSLSNNWTEFPLTVICFDPNYVESNNLVAGNMLHAGEMLLPAHRINVEWAPTREIEGVTTFNSSGDLMVYYLEPSGQLVGCNTNKKIAIIYPPPVIHGQACSFDLAECHGRILILLLMEENRAETLRVWEFHCQEKRWNNIAAMPLEMSQGYNGLNTEITCTGCGDYIMVCLSSMEYNFTMTVVFNIVENTWKELPACLDPNCGHPKRLLSAFSFVPNIEDRA
;
A
#
# COMPACT_ATOMS: atom_id res chain seq x y z
N MET A 1 29.46 -53.72 18.44
CA MET A 1 30.28 -54.93 18.25
C MET A 1 30.50 -55.13 16.76
N GLU A 2 31.74 -55.46 16.42
CA GLU A 2 32.38 -55.41 15.12
C GLU A 2 31.94 -56.48 14.10
N SER A 3 32.44 -56.31 12.86
CA SER A 3 32.56 -57.28 11.76
C SER A 3 31.29 -57.49 10.91
N LEU A 4 31.25 -57.38 9.58
CA LEU A 4 32.26 -57.58 8.53
C LEU A 4 32.05 -56.63 7.33
N LEU A 5 33.15 -56.00 6.89
CA LEU A 5 33.44 -55.74 5.48
C LEU A 5 33.82 -57.08 4.81
N VAL A 6 33.34 -57.38 3.61
CA VAL A 6 34.09 -57.93 2.45
C VAL A 6 33.12 -58.14 1.28
N LEU A 7 33.34 -57.39 0.20
CA LEU A 7 32.83 -57.67 -1.15
C LEU A 7 33.57 -58.87 -1.75
N PRO A 8 32.88 -59.82 -2.43
CA PRO A 8 33.53 -60.67 -3.43
C PRO A 8 33.44 -60.04 -4.83
N LYS A 9 34.55 -60.12 -5.57
CA LYS A 9 34.68 -59.77 -7.01
C LYS A 9 33.83 -60.70 -7.90
N PRO A 10 33.51 -60.27 -9.14
CA PRO A 10 32.53 -60.93 -10.00
C PRO A 10 33.14 -62.12 -10.75
N ILE A 11 32.42 -63.24 -10.81
CA ILE A 11 32.65 -64.27 -11.82
C ILE A 11 31.35 -64.42 -12.61
N THR A 12 31.55 -64.34 -13.92
CA THR A 12 30.62 -64.40 -15.03
C THR A 12 29.87 -65.72 -15.10
N ASP A 13 28.54 -65.67 -15.21
CA ASP A 13 27.88 -66.26 -16.37
C ASP A 13 26.44 -65.76 -16.53
N GLY A 14 26.08 -65.51 -17.79
CA GLY A 14 24.84 -64.87 -18.20
C GLY A 14 23.67 -65.85 -18.24
N ASN A 15 22.63 -65.60 -17.42
CA ASN A 15 21.19 -65.69 -17.80
C ASN A 15 20.19 -65.66 -16.61
N GLU A 16 20.49 -65.05 -15.46
CA GLU A 16 19.51 -64.95 -14.35
C GLU A 16 19.30 -63.52 -13.79
N LYS A 17 19.22 -62.50 -14.65
CA LYS A 17 19.02 -61.10 -14.19
C LYS A 17 17.56 -60.61 -14.07
N VAL A 18 16.56 -61.44 -14.37
CA VAL A 18 15.14 -61.01 -14.32
C VAL A 18 14.40 -61.50 -13.07
N GLY A 19 14.80 -62.63 -12.47
CA GLY A 19 14.16 -63.17 -11.26
C GLY A 19 14.58 -62.48 -9.94
N LEU A 20 15.85 -62.13 -9.78
CA LEU A 20 16.37 -61.58 -8.52
C LEU A 20 15.97 -60.12 -8.25
N ARG A 21 15.65 -59.34 -9.30
CA ARG A 21 15.22 -57.93 -9.17
C ARG A 21 13.79 -57.78 -8.65
N LYS A 22 12.90 -58.74 -8.92
CA LYS A 22 11.52 -58.74 -8.38
C LYS A 22 11.50 -59.08 -6.90
N CYS A 23 12.29 -60.06 -6.47
CA CYS A 23 12.34 -60.48 -5.06
C CYS A 23 13.03 -59.45 -4.15
N LYS A 24 14.07 -58.73 -4.63
CA LYS A 24 14.67 -57.60 -3.88
C LYS A 24 13.76 -56.38 -3.76
N ARG A 25 12.87 -56.14 -4.74
CA ARG A 25 11.88 -55.05 -4.67
C ARG A 25 10.75 -55.36 -3.68
N SER A 26 10.20 -56.58 -3.70
CA SER A 26 9.16 -56.97 -2.74
C SER A 26 9.66 -57.03 -1.30
N LEU A 27 10.87 -57.57 -1.06
CA LEU A 27 11.46 -57.59 0.29
C LEU A 27 11.81 -56.18 0.79
N GLY A 28 12.22 -55.28 -0.10
CA GLY A 28 12.51 -53.88 0.21
C GLY A 28 11.25 -53.07 0.55
N GLU A 29 10.12 -53.37 -0.10
CA GLU A 29 8.81 -52.80 0.22
C GLU A 29 8.30 -53.31 1.57
N GLU A 30 8.40 -54.61 1.84
CA GLU A 30 8.04 -55.19 3.14
C GLU A 30 8.91 -54.67 4.30
N LEU A 31 10.23 -54.57 4.11
CA LEU A 31 11.14 -53.96 5.10
C LEU A 31 10.85 -52.47 5.32
N SER A 32 10.46 -51.73 4.28
CA SER A 32 10.06 -50.32 4.38
C SER A 32 8.76 -50.15 5.17
N ILE A 33 7.79 -51.05 4.97
CA ILE A 33 6.54 -51.09 5.73
C ILE A 33 6.83 -51.45 7.20
N LEU A 34 7.64 -52.48 7.46
CA LEU A 34 8.01 -52.89 8.81
C LEU A 34 8.81 -51.79 9.54
N ALA A 35 9.69 -51.08 8.85
CA ALA A 35 10.42 -49.93 9.40
C ALA A 35 9.50 -48.74 9.72
N LYS A 36 8.46 -48.51 8.90
CA LYS A 36 7.41 -47.51 9.20
C LYS A 36 6.59 -47.91 10.42
N ASP A 37 6.23 -49.19 10.55
CA ASP A 37 5.48 -49.71 11.70
C ASP A 37 6.31 -49.69 12.98
N LEU A 38 7.60 -50.03 12.92
CA LEU A 38 8.52 -49.91 14.06
C LEU A 38 8.72 -48.45 14.48
N ARG A 39 8.79 -47.51 13.53
CA ARG A 39 8.80 -46.07 13.85
C ARG A 39 7.49 -45.62 14.50
N ARG A 40 6.34 -46.14 14.04
CA ARG A 40 5.03 -45.84 14.64
C ARG A 40 4.93 -46.35 16.07
N ILE A 41 5.37 -47.58 16.32
CA ILE A 41 5.43 -48.16 17.67
C ILE A 41 6.40 -47.38 18.57
N GLY A 42 7.56 -46.98 18.03
CA GLY A 42 8.52 -46.13 18.73
C GLY A 42 7.93 -44.78 19.14
N MET A 43 7.17 -44.12 18.26
CA MET A 43 6.48 -42.86 18.56
C MET A 43 5.40 -43.05 19.64
N VAL A 44 4.60 -44.12 19.57
CA VAL A 44 3.55 -44.40 20.58
C VAL A 44 4.18 -44.68 21.94
N ARG A 45 5.26 -45.46 21.99
CA ARG A 45 5.99 -45.73 23.24
C ARG A 45 6.54 -44.44 23.85
N SER A 46 7.19 -43.59 23.04
CA SER A 46 7.72 -42.31 23.49
C SER A 46 6.61 -41.37 23.99
N TYR A 47 5.44 -41.36 23.34
CA TYR A 47 4.27 -40.59 23.81
C TYR A 47 3.80 -41.07 25.19
N VAL A 48 3.66 -42.38 25.39
CA VAL A 48 3.19 -42.96 26.66
C VAL A 48 4.20 -42.72 27.78
N GLU A 49 5.50 -42.95 27.54
CA GLU A 49 6.56 -42.70 28.52
C GLU A 49 6.60 -41.22 28.94
N THR A 50 6.48 -40.30 27.97
CA THR A 50 6.45 -38.84 28.24
C THR A 50 5.20 -38.43 29.00
N THR A 51 4.04 -38.96 28.63
CA THR A 51 2.76 -38.66 29.31
C THR A 51 2.79 -39.13 30.77
N LEU A 52 3.33 -40.33 31.02
CA LEU A 52 3.42 -40.88 32.37
C LEU A 52 4.42 -40.10 33.23
N SER A 53 5.55 -39.67 32.65
CA SER A 53 6.49 -38.78 33.33
C SER A 53 5.85 -37.43 33.70
N LEU A 54 5.07 -36.83 32.79
CA LEU A 54 4.36 -35.57 33.04
C LEU A 54 3.28 -35.72 34.11
N GLU A 55 2.57 -36.85 34.14
CA GLU A 55 1.55 -37.13 35.16
C GLU A 55 2.13 -37.15 36.58
N VAL A 56 3.29 -37.80 36.76
CA VAL A 56 3.99 -37.83 38.04
C VAL A 56 4.42 -36.43 38.48
N LEU A 57 5.05 -35.66 37.58
CA LEU A 57 5.53 -34.32 37.90
C LEU A 57 4.39 -33.33 38.22
N VAL A 58 3.27 -33.43 37.51
CA VAL A 58 2.07 -32.62 37.81
C VAL A 58 1.45 -33.02 39.15
N GLY A 59 1.45 -34.32 39.48
CA GLY A 59 1.06 -34.81 40.81
C GLY A 59 1.94 -34.23 41.93
N ASP A 60 3.26 -34.28 41.76
CA ASP A 60 4.23 -33.71 42.72
C ASP A 60 4.02 -32.21 42.95
N LEU A 61 3.68 -31.47 41.88
CA LEU A 61 3.32 -30.06 41.95
C LEU A 61 2.02 -29.85 42.74
N GLU A 62 0.95 -30.55 42.39
CA GLU A 62 -0.36 -30.45 43.04
C GLU A 62 -0.24 -30.73 44.55
N ASP A 63 0.52 -31.76 44.93
CA ASP A 63 0.80 -32.11 46.33
C ASP A 63 1.62 -31.03 47.06
N ALA A 64 2.64 -30.46 46.40
CA ALA A 64 3.42 -29.37 46.97
C ALA A 64 2.56 -28.12 47.22
N VAL A 65 1.66 -27.77 46.31
CA VAL A 65 0.74 -26.62 46.46
C VAL A 65 -0.32 -26.87 47.54
N LEU A 66 -0.85 -28.10 47.64
CA LEU A 66 -1.73 -28.50 48.73
C LEU A 66 -1.06 -28.34 50.09
N CYS A 67 0.24 -28.67 50.21
CA CYS A 67 1.00 -28.48 51.44
C CYS A 67 1.20 -27.00 51.80
N VAL A 68 1.32 -26.11 50.80
CA VAL A 68 1.47 -24.66 51.02
C VAL A 68 0.14 -24.01 51.45
N THR A 69 -1.00 -24.52 50.95
CA THR A 69 -2.33 -23.95 51.21
C THR A 69 -3.02 -24.48 52.47
N ASN A 70 -2.80 -25.75 52.83
CA ASN A 70 -3.40 -26.36 54.03
C ASN A 70 -2.60 -26.00 55.30
N GLN A 71 -2.82 -24.78 55.81
CA GLN A 71 -2.35 -24.38 57.14
C GLN A 71 -3.41 -23.55 57.91
N LYS A 72 -4.61 -24.11 58.06
CA LYS A 72 -5.55 -23.69 59.13
C LYS A 72 -5.28 -24.39 60.48
N ALA A 73 -4.27 -25.25 60.59
CA ALA A 73 -4.06 -26.07 61.78
C ALA A 73 -2.58 -26.31 62.09
N LEU A 74 -1.81 -25.27 62.41
CA LEU A 74 -0.68 -25.38 63.34
C LEU A 74 -0.22 -23.97 63.71
N ASN A 75 -0.31 -23.67 65.00
CA ASN A 75 0.07 -22.41 65.60
C ASN A 75 1.52 -22.04 65.24
N GLY A 76 1.75 -20.74 65.05
CA GLY A 76 3.00 -20.01 64.83
C GLY A 76 4.32 -20.78 64.77
N THR A 77 5.15 -20.43 63.78
CA THR A 77 6.46 -20.99 63.40
C THR A 77 6.30 -22.23 62.51
N ASP A 78 6.52 -22.15 61.20
CA ASP A 78 7.88 -22.06 60.66
C ASP A 78 7.86 -21.49 59.22
N TYR A 79 8.22 -20.21 59.04
CA TYR A 79 8.35 -19.57 57.72
C TYR A 79 9.31 -20.35 56.81
N ARG A 80 10.29 -21.04 57.41
CA ARG A 80 11.26 -21.90 56.74
C ARG A 80 10.60 -23.08 56.02
N TRP A 81 9.66 -23.76 56.67
CA TRP A 81 8.93 -24.88 56.11
C TRP A 81 8.09 -24.49 54.89
N LYS A 82 7.35 -23.37 54.97
CA LYS A 82 6.58 -22.86 53.83
C LYS A 82 7.49 -22.54 52.64
N ASN A 83 8.62 -21.89 52.90
CA ASN A 83 9.58 -21.53 51.85
C ASN A 83 10.22 -22.78 51.22
N GLU A 84 10.56 -23.80 52.01
CA GLU A 84 11.04 -25.09 51.50
C GLU A 84 10.02 -25.78 50.59
N LYS A 85 8.74 -25.78 50.96
CA LYS A 85 7.65 -26.33 50.12
C LYS A 85 7.44 -25.51 48.85
N MET A 86 7.60 -24.19 48.90
CA MET A 86 7.52 -23.32 47.73
C MET A 86 8.69 -23.55 46.76
N ILE A 87 9.90 -23.76 47.28
CA ILE A 87 11.08 -24.14 46.48
C ILE A 87 10.87 -25.50 45.79
N LEU A 88 10.25 -26.47 46.49
CA LEU A 88 9.91 -27.77 45.91
C LEU A 88 8.89 -27.63 44.78
N ALA A 89 7.85 -26.81 44.96
CA ALA A 89 6.89 -26.51 43.91
C ALA A 89 7.55 -25.83 42.69
N CYS A 90 8.47 -24.88 42.90
CA CYS A 90 9.22 -24.23 41.81
C CYS A 90 10.16 -25.21 41.07
N ARG A 91 10.69 -26.23 41.75
CA ARG A 91 11.48 -27.29 41.10
C ARG A 91 10.61 -28.18 40.22
N ALA A 92 9.50 -28.69 40.75
CA ALA A 92 8.55 -29.49 39.98
C ALA A 92 8.06 -28.74 38.73
N MET A 93 7.78 -27.43 38.85
CA MET A 93 7.45 -26.58 37.71
C MET A 93 8.55 -26.50 36.63
N ASN A 94 9.81 -26.34 37.04
CA ASN A 94 10.93 -26.32 36.08
C ASN A 94 11.08 -27.65 35.35
N ASP A 95 10.96 -28.76 36.09
CA ASP A 95 11.06 -30.10 35.52
C ASP A 95 9.94 -30.36 34.49
N ILE A 96 8.71 -29.90 34.77
CA ILE A 96 7.60 -29.93 33.82
C ILE A 96 7.94 -29.12 32.56
N GLU A 97 8.39 -27.88 32.71
CA GLU A 97 8.72 -27.00 31.58
C GLU A 97 9.89 -27.52 30.72
N ASP A 98 10.89 -28.17 31.33
CA ASP A 98 11.99 -28.83 30.61
C ASP A 98 11.47 -29.96 29.72
N VAL A 99 10.57 -30.80 30.24
CA VAL A 99 9.94 -31.88 29.46
C VAL A 99 9.07 -31.31 28.34
N LEU A 100 8.22 -30.31 28.61
CA LEU A 100 7.35 -29.70 27.59
C LEU A 100 8.16 -29.01 26.47
N THR A 101 9.26 -28.33 26.82
CA THR A 101 10.16 -27.71 25.84
C THR A 101 10.82 -28.76 24.94
N SER A 102 11.21 -29.91 25.51
CA SER A 102 11.79 -31.02 24.74
C SER A 102 10.78 -31.65 23.76
N VAL A 103 9.50 -31.73 24.16
CA VAL A 103 8.40 -32.22 23.31
C VAL A 103 8.16 -31.29 22.13
N LEU A 104 8.14 -29.97 22.36
CA LEU A 104 7.99 -28.95 21.31
C LEU A 104 9.10 -29.02 20.27
N LYS A 105 10.36 -29.19 20.68
CA LYS A 105 11.50 -29.28 19.76
C LYS A 105 11.50 -30.57 18.93
N ASN A 106 11.03 -31.67 19.51
CA ASN A 106 11.15 -32.99 18.89
C ASN A 106 9.89 -33.41 18.11
N THR A 107 8.72 -32.85 18.41
CA THR A 107 7.44 -33.29 17.82
C THR A 107 6.39 -32.17 17.72
N SER A 108 6.00 -31.79 16.49
CA SER A 108 4.92 -30.81 16.25
C SER A 108 3.49 -31.38 16.37
N LYS A 109 3.34 -32.66 16.73
CA LYS A 109 2.04 -33.38 16.68
C LYS A 109 1.38 -33.59 18.05
N TRP A 110 2.03 -33.21 19.16
CA TRP A 110 1.53 -33.47 20.53
C TRP A 110 0.88 -32.24 21.20
N CYS A 111 0.29 -31.33 20.40
CA CYS A 111 -0.34 -30.09 20.90
C CYS A 111 -1.46 -30.33 21.94
N MET A 112 -2.20 -31.44 21.83
CA MET A 112 -3.25 -31.76 22.81
C MET A 112 -2.69 -32.14 24.19
N LEU A 113 -1.54 -32.82 24.23
CA LEU A 113 -0.84 -33.15 25.49
C LEU A 113 -0.36 -31.86 26.17
N LEU A 114 0.25 -30.95 25.40
CA LEU A 114 0.68 -29.64 25.88
C LEU A 114 -0.48 -28.85 26.51
N LYS A 115 -1.62 -28.73 25.81
CA LYS A 115 -2.82 -28.05 26.31
C LYS A 115 -3.39 -28.69 27.58
N SER A 116 -3.38 -30.03 27.66
CA SER A 116 -3.88 -30.76 28.83
C SER A 116 -3.02 -30.52 30.08
N VAL A 117 -1.70 -30.58 29.94
CA VAL A 117 -0.77 -30.31 31.05
C VAL A 117 -0.87 -28.84 31.46
N ASP A 118 -0.92 -27.92 30.49
CA ASP A 118 -1.04 -26.50 30.77
C ASP A 118 -2.30 -26.16 31.58
N GLY A 119 -3.46 -26.73 31.22
CA GLY A 119 -4.70 -26.50 31.96
C GLY A 119 -4.69 -27.04 33.40
N ARG A 120 -3.89 -28.08 33.69
CA ARG A 120 -3.70 -28.58 35.07
C ARG A 120 -2.74 -27.73 35.87
N VAL A 121 -1.65 -27.27 35.26
CA VAL A 121 -0.59 -26.48 35.91
C VAL A 121 -1.03 -25.03 36.18
N ASP A 122 -1.93 -24.45 35.36
CA ASP A 122 -2.43 -23.09 35.52
C ASP A 122 -3.05 -22.83 36.91
N LYS A 123 -3.82 -23.78 37.43
CA LYS A 123 -4.53 -23.64 38.71
C LYS A 123 -3.58 -23.61 39.91
N PRO A 124 -2.66 -24.59 40.12
CA PRO A 124 -1.67 -24.55 41.18
C PRO A 124 -0.78 -23.30 41.12
N LEU A 125 -0.35 -22.87 39.93
CA LEU A 125 0.52 -21.70 39.76
C LEU A 125 -0.18 -20.40 40.20
N ALA A 126 -1.46 -20.22 39.86
CA ALA A 126 -2.24 -19.06 40.29
C ALA A 126 -2.37 -18.99 41.83
N VAL A 127 -2.57 -20.15 42.47
CA VAL A 127 -2.65 -20.27 43.93
C VAL A 127 -1.32 -19.94 44.60
N LEU A 128 -0.21 -20.50 44.09
CA LEU A 128 1.13 -20.20 44.59
C LEU A 128 1.47 -18.71 44.48
N ARG A 129 1.13 -18.09 43.35
CA ARG A 129 1.36 -16.66 43.12
C ARG A 129 0.64 -15.80 44.14
N LEU A 130 -0.66 -16.04 44.36
CA LEU A 130 -1.46 -15.28 45.32
C LEU A 130 -0.91 -15.42 46.75
N GLN A 131 -0.51 -16.62 47.14
CA GLN A 131 0.03 -16.88 48.47
C GLN A 131 1.40 -16.22 48.67
N ALA A 132 2.30 -16.33 47.69
CA ALA A 132 3.63 -15.73 47.72
C ALA A 132 3.57 -14.20 47.86
N LEU A 133 2.67 -13.55 47.12
CA LEU A 133 2.46 -12.10 47.20
C LEU A 133 1.87 -11.69 48.56
N ALA A 134 0.91 -12.45 49.09
CA ALA A 134 0.34 -12.18 50.41
C ALA A 134 1.41 -12.27 51.53
N ASP A 135 2.24 -13.31 51.50
CA ASP A 135 3.33 -13.49 52.47
C ASP A 135 4.39 -12.37 52.33
N HIS A 136 4.69 -11.94 51.11
CA HIS A 136 5.61 -10.82 50.87
C HIS A 136 5.07 -9.49 51.42
N ARG A 137 3.78 -9.20 51.22
CA ARG A 137 3.12 -7.98 51.75
C ARG A 137 3.17 -7.90 53.28
N ILE A 138 3.01 -9.03 53.96
CA ILE A 138 3.12 -9.09 55.44
C ILE A 138 4.52 -8.67 55.90
N ILE A 139 5.56 -9.11 55.18
CA ILE A 139 6.95 -8.75 55.47
C ILE A 139 7.19 -7.26 55.20
N LEU A 140 6.70 -6.73 54.07
CA LEU A 140 6.81 -5.30 53.74
C LEU A 140 6.16 -4.42 54.82
N ASN A 141 4.97 -4.80 55.29
CA ASN A 141 4.31 -4.09 56.39
C ASN A 141 5.13 -4.12 57.69
N SER A 142 5.84 -5.21 57.98
CA SER A 142 6.70 -5.32 59.15
C SER A 142 7.98 -4.45 59.07
N ILE A 143 8.41 -4.10 57.86
CA ILE A 143 9.57 -3.22 57.60
C ILE A 143 9.16 -1.73 57.67
N GLY A 144 7.85 -1.43 57.77
CA GLY A 144 7.34 -0.06 57.75
C GLY A 144 7.17 0.50 56.34
N TRP A 145 7.09 -0.36 55.33
CA TRP A 145 6.79 0.04 53.96
C TRP A 145 5.28 0.27 53.77
N PRO A 146 4.84 1.30 53.02
CA PRO A 146 5.65 2.32 52.34
C PRO A 146 6.12 3.46 53.27
N PRO A 147 7.21 4.15 52.94
CA PRO A 147 7.71 5.29 53.72
C PRO A 147 6.75 6.49 53.70
N PRO A 148 6.77 7.36 54.73
CA PRO A 148 6.02 8.62 54.71
C PRO A 148 6.56 9.54 53.61
N LEU A 149 5.67 10.10 52.79
CA LEU A 149 6.02 10.94 51.63
C LEU A 149 6.46 12.37 52.00
N LEU A 150 6.26 12.77 53.26
CA LEU A 150 6.61 14.07 53.84
C LEU A 150 7.32 13.83 55.18
N THR A 151 8.53 14.36 55.33
CA THR A 151 9.21 14.47 56.63
C THR A 151 8.50 15.54 57.47
N SER A 152 8.12 15.24 58.70
CA SER A 152 7.59 16.28 59.61
C SER A 152 8.62 17.39 59.80
N GLU A 153 8.16 18.63 59.90
CA GLU A 153 8.95 19.88 59.96
C GLU A 153 9.91 20.04 61.16
N LEU A 154 10.32 18.95 61.83
CA LEU A 154 11.37 18.96 62.83
C LEU A 154 12.47 17.96 62.43
N GLU A 155 13.47 18.45 61.71
CA GLU A 155 14.89 18.39 62.09
C GLU A 155 15.77 18.86 60.92
N GLY A 156 16.85 19.56 61.26
CA GLY A 156 17.49 20.58 60.44
C GLY A 156 18.36 20.08 59.29
N GLU A 157 18.40 20.92 58.24
CA GLU A 157 19.57 21.30 57.45
C GLU A 157 20.70 20.27 57.35
N ASN A 158 20.45 19.16 56.63
CA ASN A 158 21.39 18.48 55.74
C ASN A 158 20.61 17.48 54.88
N GLY A 159 20.44 17.77 53.58
CA GLY A 159 19.94 16.85 52.54
C GLY A 159 18.66 16.07 52.87
N SER A 160 17.48 16.61 52.51
CA SER A 160 16.16 15.99 52.74
C SER A 160 15.89 14.75 51.86
N GLU A 161 16.66 13.68 52.08
CA GLU A 161 16.44 12.36 51.50
C GLU A 161 15.32 11.66 52.28
N LEU A 162 14.32 11.12 51.56
CA LEU A 162 13.28 10.29 52.16
C LEU A 162 13.94 9.06 52.81
N PRO A 163 13.68 8.76 54.09
CA PRO A 163 14.30 7.61 54.73
C PRO A 163 13.82 6.33 54.03
N ASN A 164 14.74 5.59 53.41
CA ASN A 164 14.43 4.34 52.73
C ASN A 164 14.39 3.18 53.74
N PRO A 165 13.21 2.62 54.08
CA PRO A 165 13.10 1.56 55.09
C PRO A 165 13.80 0.27 54.70
N LEU A 166 14.05 0.05 53.40
CA LEU A 166 14.78 -1.12 52.91
C LEU A 166 16.26 -1.06 53.32
N VAL A 167 16.89 0.13 53.31
CA VAL A 167 18.29 0.34 53.73
C VAL A 167 18.48 0.10 55.22
N LEU A 168 17.42 0.29 56.01
CA LEU A 168 17.44 0.15 57.47
C LEU A 168 17.17 -1.29 57.96
N MET A 169 16.99 -2.26 57.07
CA MET A 169 16.70 -3.66 57.44
C MET A 169 17.85 -4.33 58.22
N GLN A 170 17.55 -4.96 59.35
CA GLN A 170 18.53 -5.66 60.20
C GLN A 170 18.42 -7.20 60.12
N GLY A 171 19.57 -7.87 59.90
CA GLY A 171 19.79 -9.32 60.06
C GLY A 171 18.61 -10.23 59.66
N GLY A 172 17.88 -10.74 60.65
CA GLY A 172 16.82 -11.73 60.45
C GLY A 172 15.61 -11.25 59.62
N THR A 173 15.33 -9.93 59.56
CA THR A 173 14.29 -9.40 58.66
C THR A 173 14.78 -9.28 57.23
N LYS A 174 16.05 -8.91 57.03
CA LYS A 174 16.72 -8.89 55.72
C LYS A 174 16.78 -10.29 55.10
N GLU A 175 17.08 -11.31 55.90
CA GLU A 175 17.09 -12.70 55.43
C GLU A 175 15.70 -13.16 54.99
N ARG A 176 14.64 -12.93 55.79
CA ARG A 176 13.27 -13.27 55.42
C ARG A 176 12.80 -12.53 54.16
N TYR A 177 13.11 -11.24 54.05
CA TYR A 177 12.81 -10.45 52.85
C TYR A 177 13.54 -11.02 51.62
N SER A 178 14.84 -11.28 51.71
CA SER A 178 15.62 -11.85 50.61
C SER A 178 15.08 -13.20 50.14
N GLN A 179 14.67 -14.05 51.07
CA GLN A 179 14.08 -15.35 50.78
C GLN A 179 12.73 -15.22 50.06
N SER A 180 11.86 -14.33 50.55
CA SER A 180 10.59 -14.03 49.91
C SER A 180 10.78 -13.45 48.49
N PHE A 181 11.74 -12.54 48.34
CA PHE A 181 12.05 -11.88 47.07
C PHE A 181 12.55 -12.89 46.03
N LEU A 182 13.52 -13.75 46.41
CA LEU A 182 14.06 -14.78 45.52
C LEU A 182 12.97 -15.79 45.12
N ALA A 183 12.06 -16.16 46.03
CA ALA A 183 10.95 -17.04 45.71
C ALA A 183 10.00 -16.41 44.68
N LEU A 184 9.66 -15.12 44.83
CA LEU A 184 8.85 -14.39 43.84
C LEU A 184 9.55 -14.26 42.49
N CYS A 185 10.85 -13.95 42.47
CA CYS A 185 11.64 -13.93 41.23
C CYS A 185 11.65 -15.30 40.54
N SER A 186 11.77 -16.40 41.29
CA SER A 186 11.73 -17.75 40.72
C SER A 186 10.36 -18.10 40.11
N LEU A 187 9.26 -17.70 40.76
CA LEU A 187 7.91 -17.86 40.21
C LEU A 187 7.68 -16.99 38.98
N GLN A 188 8.21 -15.76 38.96
CA GLN A 188 8.12 -14.89 37.79
C GLN A 188 8.92 -15.45 36.61
N HIS A 189 10.14 -15.94 36.83
CA HIS A 189 10.95 -16.57 35.80
C HIS A 189 10.22 -17.76 35.15
N LEU A 190 9.63 -18.63 35.97
CA LEU A 190 8.81 -19.76 35.52
C LEU A 190 7.61 -19.30 34.69
N HIS A 191 6.92 -18.26 35.14
CA HIS A 191 5.78 -17.70 34.42
C HIS A 191 6.19 -17.13 33.06
N THR A 192 7.28 -16.36 32.99
CA THR A 192 7.80 -15.80 31.73
C THR A 192 8.19 -16.91 30.75
N ARG A 193 8.98 -17.89 31.21
CA ARG A 193 9.43 -19.02 30.40
C ARG A 193 8.25 -19.81 29.80
N ARG A 194 7.18 -19.96 30.58
CA ARG A 194 5.96 -20.65 30.15
C ARG A 194 5.16 -19.85 29.11
N GLU A 195 5.01 -18.55 29.31
CA GLU A 195 4.33 -17.69 28.34
C GLU A 195 5.13 -17.57 27.03
N GLU A 196 6.46 -17.51 27.09
CA GLU A 196 7.34 -17.62 25.91
C GLU A 196 7.10 -18.92 25.13
N ARG A 197 7.00 -20.06 25.85
CA ARG A 197 6.67 -21.35 25.24
C ARG A 197 5.30 -21.34 24.57
N LYS A 198 4.26 -20.83 25.24
CA LYS A 198 2.89 -20.75 24.68
C LYS A 198 2.82 -19.85 23.44
N ASN A 199 3.58 -18.75 23.43
CA ASN A 199 3.60 -17.79 22.34
C ASN A 199 4.42 -18.28 21.12
N PHE A 200 5.29 -19.28 21.30
CA PHE A 200 6.08 -19.89 20.22
C PHE A 200 5.19 -20.56 19.15
N ASP A 201 4.02 -21.07 19.52
CA ASP A 201 3.11 -21.82 18.65
C ASP A 201 2.28 -20.94 17.67
N VAL A 202 2.25 -19.61 17.83
CA VAL A 202 1.28 -18.76 17.10
C VAL A 202 1.90 -17.81 16.07
N LEU A 203 3.16 -17.37 16.19
CA LEU A 203 3.68 -16.34 15.26
C LEU A 203 5.18 -16.31 14.95
N GLY A 204 6.02 -17.20 15.51
CA GLY A 204 7.48 -17.22 15.25
C GLY A 204 8.26 -15.96 15.66
N HIS A 205 7.58 -14.87 16.02
CA HIS A 205 8.16 -13.61 16.49
C HIS A 205 8.22 -13.62 18.00
N LYS A 206 9.44 -13.51 18.56
CA LYS A 206 9.64 -13.15 19.96
C LYS A 206 9.05 -11.76 20.18
N ARG A 207 7.87 -11.68 20.77
CA ARG A 207 7.41 -10.42 21.37
C ARG A 207 8.17 -10.26 22.67
N ASP A 208 9.18 -9.39 22.69
CA ASP A 208 9.83 -8.92 23.92
C ASP A 208 8.83 -8.06 24.70
N HIS A 209 7.80 -8.67 25.30
CA HIS A 209 7.03 -8.02 26.36
C HIS A 209 7.70 -8.36 27.67
N ARG A 210 8.55 -7.47 28.16
CA ARG A 210 9.15 -7.66 29.47
C ARG A 210 8.09 -7.35 30.53
N TYR A 211 7.60 -8.38 31.22
CA TYR A 211 6.72 -8.20 32.38
C TYR A 211 7.51 -7.48 33.47
N GLY A 212 6.95 -6.39 34.02
CA GLY A 212 7.53 -5.70 35.17
C GLY A 212 7.80 -6.68 36.32
N LEU A 213 8.87 -6.44 37.08
CA LEU A 213 9.20 -7.25 38.25
C LEU A 213 8.06 -7.19 39.28
N TRP A 214 7.45 -8.34 39.58
CA TRP A 214 6.33 -8.41 40.53
C TRP A 214 6.72 -7.87 41.90
N THR A 215 7.97 -8.08 42.31
CA THR A 215 8.52 -7.58 43.57
C THR A 215 8.60 -6.05 43.60
N ILE A 216 8.90 -5.42 42.48
CA ILE A 216 8.94 -3.97 42.34
C ILE A 216 7.51 -3.41 42.27
N ASP A 217 6.62 -4.04 41.50
CA ASP A 217 5.20 -3.64 41.44
C ASP A 217 4.54 -3.66 42.84
N GLU A 218 4.89 -4.62 43.70
CA GLU A 218 4.42 -4.70 45.09
C GLU A 218 5.00 -3.62 46.01
N LEU A 219 6.22 -3.13 45.76
CA LEU A 219 6.77 -1.98 46.47
C LEU A 219 6.08 -0.68 46.04
N VAL A 220 5.77 -0.59 44.76
CA VAL A 220 5.23 0.59 44.09
C VAL A 220 3.73 0.77 44.38
N SER A 221 2.95 -0.32 44.47
CA SER A 221 1.49 -0.27 44.69
C SER A 221 1.05 0.48 45.97
N PRO A 222 1.65 0.26 47.15
CA PRO A 222 1.33 1.03 48.36
C PRO A 222 1.71 2.52 48.28
N ILE A 223 2.78 2.85 47.55
CA ILE A 223 3.17 4.23 47.28
C ILE A 223 2.14 4.89 46.36
N ALA A 224 1.68 4.19 45.32
CA ALA A 224 0.63 4.64 44.42
C ALA A 224 -0.60 5.12 45.20
N LEU A 225 -1.10 4.30 46.13
CA LEU A 225 -2.26 4.62 46.97
C LEU A 225 -2.06 5.90 47.80
N ARG A 226 -0.87 6.12 48.36
CA ARG A 226 -0.57 7.35 49.12
C ARG A 226 -0.45 8.57 48.21
N THR A 227 0.20 8.42 47.07
CA THR A 227 0.34 9.51 46.09
C THR A 227 -1.00 9.91 45.45
N GLU A 228 -1.94 8.98 45.28
CA GLU A 228 -3.26 9.23 44.69
C GLU A 228 -4.08 10.25 45.51
N HIS A 229 -3.94 10.25 46.83
CA HIS A 229 -4.58 11.26 47.69
C HIS A 229 -4.05 12.68 47.45
N HIS A 230 -2.74 12.82 47.16
CA HIS A 230 -2.12 14.09 46.83
C HIS A 230 -2.42 14.51 45.38
N PHE A 231 -2.34 13.58 44.42
CA PHE A 231 -2.63 13.86 43.01
C PHE A 231 -4.08 14.32 42.80
N SER A 232 -5.03 13.77 43.57
CA SER A 232 -6.44 14.20 43.52
C SER A 232 -6.65 15.67 43.92
N LYS A 233 -5.72 16.29 44.67
CA LYS A 233 -5.78 17.71 45.07
C LYS A 233 -5.19 18.66 44.03
N TRP A 234 -4.48 18.15 43.03
CA TRP A 234 -3.72 18.95 42.06
C TRP A 234 -4.24 18.82 40.61
N HIS A 235 -5.56 18.68 40.46
CA HIS A 235 -6.20 18.55 39.14
C HIS A 235 -5.86 19.70 38.18
N ASP A 236 -5.68 20.93 38.68
CA ASP A 236 -5.35 22.10 37.84
C ASP A 236 -3.84 22.31 37.67
N GLN A 237 -2.99 21.57 38.38
CA GLN A 237 -1.54 21.78 38.40
C GLN A 237 -0.74 20.48 38.20
N PRO A 238 -0.74 19.93 36.97
CA PRO A 238 -0.02 18.68 36.65
C PRO A 238 1.50 18.79 36.92
N LYS A 239 2.07 20.01 36.94
CA LYS A 239 3.47 20.26 37.31
C LYS A 239 3.84 19.68 38.68
N PHE A 240 2.95 19.78 39.67
CA PHE A 240 3.22 19.24 41.01
C PHE A 240 3.15 17.70 41.06
N ILE A 241 2.29 17.10 40.24
CA ILE A 241 2.20 15.64 40.08
C ILE A 241 3.54 15.09 39.56
N PHE A 242 4.05 15.70 38.48
CA PHE A 242 5.35 15.32 37.91
C PHE A 242 6.52 15.60 38.87
N ALA A 243 6.50 16.73 39.59
CA ALA A 243 7.54 17.05 40.57
C ALA A 243 7.57 16.04 41.74
N LEU A 244 6.41 15.67 42.29
CA LEU A 244 6.32 14.68 43.35
C LEU A 244 6.72 13.28 42.85
N GLY A 245 6.22 12.87 41.69
CA GLY A 245 6.58 11.59 41.07
C GLY A 245 8.09 11.46 40.84
N TYR A 246 8.72 12.52 40.31
CA TYR A 246 10.17 12.54 40.11
C TYR A 246 10.93 12.49 41.44
N LYS A 247 10.51 13.28 42.44
CA LYS A 247 11.16 13.32 43.76
C LYS A 247 11.11 11.94 44.44
N VAL A 248 9.93 11.31 44.50
CA VAL A 248 9.77 9.99 45.11
C VAL A 248 10.59 8.93 44.39
N THR A 249 10.63 8.98 43.04
CA THR A 249 11.43 8.04 42.26
C THR A 249 12.91 8.23 42.58
N ARG A 250 13.44 9.46 42.50
CA ARG A 250 14.85 9.78 42.73
C ARG A 250 15.31 9.46 44.15
N ASP A 251 14.51 9.77 45.16
CA ASP A 251 14.94 9.62 46.56
C ASP A 251 14.95 8.14 47.00
N LEU A 252 14.11 7.29 46.38
CA LEU A 252 14.04 5.85 46.71
C LEU A 252 14.89 4.96 45.80
N VAL A 253 15.23 5.41 44.57
CA VAL A 253 15.94 4.58 43.57
C VAL A 253 17.31 4.10 44.06
N VAL A 254 18.02 4.92 44.85
CA VAL A 254 19.37 4.58 45.35
C VAL A 254 19.32 3.35 46.25
N GLY A 255 18.45 3.36 47.27
CA GLY A 255 18.34 2.21 48.18
C GLY A 255 17.66 0.98 47.56
N ILE A 256 16.96 1.15 46.43
CA ILE A 256 16.39 0.04 45.64
C ILE A 256 17.48 -0.64 44.82
N ASP A 257 18.38 0.13 44.20
CA ASP A 257 19.52 -0.43 43.47
C ASP A 257 20.47 -1.20 44.40
N ASP A 258 20.85 -0.59 45.53
CA ASP A 258 21.80 -1.16 46.48
C ASP A 258 21.34 -2.50 47.09
N ILE A 259 20.03 -2.73 47.17
CA ILE A 259 19.44 -3.91 47.84
C ILE A 259 18.86 -4.89 46.84
N LEU A 260 18.12 -4.42 45.84
CA LEU A 260 17.40 -5.30 44.93
C LEU A 260 18.30 -5.76 43.79
N GLN A 261 19.23 -4.95 43.27
CA GLN A 261 20.11 -5.40 42.17
C GLN A 261 20.93 -6.65 42.57
N PRO A 262 21.57 -6.71 43.75
CA PRO A 262 22.26 -7.94 44.18
C PRO A 262 21.33 -9.15 44.34
N LEU A 263 20.06 -8.94 44.70
CA LEU A 263 19.07 -10.02 44.82
C LEU A 263 18.58 -10.51 43.46
N ILE A 264 18.42 -9.60 42.48
CA ILE A 264 18.11 -9.90 41.08
C ILE A 264 19.26 -10.69 40.45
N ASP A 265 20.50 -10.26 40.68
CA ASP A 265 21.70 -10.95 40.21
C ASP A 265 21.79 -12.36 40.82
N LYS A 266 21.48 -12.49 42.12
CA LYS A 266 21.41 -13.80 42.82
C LYS A 266 20.29 -14.68 42.27
N ALA A 267 19.18 -14.09 41.81
CA ALA A 267 18.09 -14.80 41.14
C ALA A 267 18.41 -15.17 39.69
N ARG A 268 19.54 -14.69 39.13
CA ARG A 268 19.99 -14.94 37.75
C ARG A 268 19.01 -14.46 36.68
N LEU A 269 18.31 -13.36 36.94
CA LEU A 269 17.45 -12.72 35.94
C LEU A 269 18.30 -11.89 34.98
N VAL A 270 18.62 -12.45 33.82
CA VAL A 270 19.48 -11.79 32.81
C VAL A 270 18.71 -10.63 32.16
N GLY A 271 19.34 -9.44 32.13
CA GLY A 271 18.81 -8.25 31.46
C GLY A 271 17.87 -7.39 32.30
N CYS A 272 17.58 -7.73 33.56
CA CYS A 272 16.76 -6.91 34.47
C CYS A 272 17.63 -5.93 35.27
N SER A 273 17.22 -4.66 35.27
CA SER A 273 17.84 -3.60 36.08
C SER A 273 16.83 -3.10 37.11
N ALA A 274 17.18 -3.18 38.39
CA ALA A 274 16.33 -2.72 39.50
C ALA A 274 15.95 -1.25 39.33
N LYS A 275 16.89 -0.43 38.85
CA LYS A 275 16.69 0.99 38.58
C LYS A 275 15.71 1.23 37.43
N GLU A 276 15.91 0.55 36.30
CA GLU A 276 15.04 0.71 35.12
C GLU A 276 13.61 0.24 35.42
N ASP A 277 13.47 -0.94 36.04
CA ASP A 277 12.16 -1.49 36.39
C ASP A 277 11.43 -0.63 37.45
N TRP A 278 12.16 0.00 38.38
CA TRP A 278 11.60 0.95 39.33
C TRP A 278 11.06 2.21 38.64
N VAL A 279 11.86 2.81 37.76
CA VAL A 279 11.46 3.99 36.98
C VAL A 279 10.24 3.67 36.12
N LEU A 280 10.23 2.50 35.48
CA LEU A 280 9.12 2.01 34.67
C LEU A 280 7.84 1.78 35.49
N ALA A 281 7.93 1.16 36.67
CA ALA A 281 6.79 0.93 37.54
C ALA A 281 6.20 2.26 38.07
N MET A 282 7.04 3.22 38.44
CA MET A 282 6.60 4.57 38.83
C MET A 282 5.93 5.31 37.66
N SER A 283 6.50 5.21 36.45
CA SER A 283 5.88 5.74 35.23
C SER A 283 4.53 5.10 34.95
N LYS A 284 4.35 3.80 35.17
CA LYS A 284 3.05 3.12 35.00
C LYS A 284 1.97 3.65 35.93
N ILE A 285 2.28 3.96 37.20
CA ILE A 285 1.30 4.60 38.11
C ILE A 285 0.87 5.96 37.56
N LEU A 286 1.84 6.80 37.22
CA LEU A 286 1.57 8.15 36.73
C LEU A 286 0.76 8.11 35.43
N SER A 287 1.11 7.20 34.53
CA SER A 287 0.38 6.92 33.29
C SER A 287 -1.08 6.53 33.58
N ALA A 288 -1.32 5.59 34.50
CA ALA A 288 -2.67 5.19 34.89
C ALA A 288 -3.48 6.36 35.49
N HIS A 289 -2.86 7.23 36.27
CA HIS A 289 -3.50 8.41 36.83
C HIS A 289 -3.85 9.45 35.76
N LEU A 290 -2.92 9.76 34.86
CA LEU A 290 -3.12 10.67 33.74
C LEU A 290 -4.24 10.18 32.81
N LYS A 291 -4.26 8.87 32.49
CA LYS A 291 -5.30 8.21 31.70
C LYS A 291 -6.68 8.40 32.32
N LYS A 292 -6.82 8.15 33.63
CA LYS A 292 -8.11 8.17 34.32
C LYS A 292 -8.66 9.58 34.57
N ARG A 293 -7.81 10.57 34.83
CA ARG A 293 -8.24 11.89 35.35
C ARG A 293 -8.02 13.06 34.39
N PHE A 294 -6.97 13.04 33.58
CA PHE A 294 -6.62 14.16 32.71
C PHE A 294 -7.09 13.91 31.28
N PHE A 295 -6.65 12.82 30.67
CA PHE A 295 -6.99 12.55 29.27
C PHE A 295 -8.47 12.25 29.06
N SER A 296 -9.12 11.51 29.96
CA SER A 296 -10.58 11.29 29.91
C SER A 296 -11.38 12.59 29.88
N VAL A 297 -11.07 13.52 30.80
CA VAL A 297 -11.75 14.82 30.91
C VAL A 297 -11.42 15.73 29.72
N LEU A 298 -10.18 15.73 29.24
CA LEU A 298 -9.78 16.52 28.08
C LEU A 298 -10.44 16.02 26.78
N VAL A 299 -10.64 14.71 26.64
CA VAL A 299 -11.35 14.13 25.48
C VAL A 299 -12.83 14.50 25.52
N GLU A 300 -13.49 14.39 26.68
CA GLU A 300 -14.89 14.82 26.84
C GLU A 300 -15.08 16.30 26.48
N ARG A 301 -14.21 17.18 26.99
CA ARG A 301 -14.24 18.63 26.67
C ARG A 301 -13.87 18.95 25.22
N TYR A 302 -13.09 18.10 24.55
CA TYR A 302 -12.76 18.29 23.13
C TYR A 302 -13.96 18.01 22.22
N GLU A 303 -14.83 17.07 22.59
CA GLU A 303 -16.05 16.76 21.85
C GLU A 303 -17.10 17.88 22.01
N GLU A 304 -17.09 18.60 23.13
CA GLU A 304 -17.93 19.78 23.37
C GLU A 304 -17.56 20.97 22.47
N LYS A 305 -18.55 21.63 21.86
CA LYS A 305 -18.32 22.70 20.85
C LYS A 305 -17.78 24.02 21.42
N ASN A 306 -18.00 24.33 22.70
CA ASN A 306 -17.84 25.69 23.24
C ASN A 306 -16.46 25.99 23.88
N SER A 307 -15.62 24.98 24.12
CA SER A 307 -14.37 25.08 24.90
C SER A 307 -13.14 24.49 24.18
N LYS A 308 -13.20 24.39 22.85
CA LYS A 308 -12.17 23.69 22.04
C LYS A 308 -10.78 24.35 22.08
N SER A 309 -10.69 25.69 22.10
CA SER A 309 -9.41 26.41 22.07
C SER A 309 -8.61 26.25 23.36
N GLU A 310 -9.26 26.39 24.51
CA GLU A 310 -8.65 26.23 25.83
C GLU A 310 -8.22 24.78 26.09
N THR A 311 -9.04 23.82 25.62
CA THR A 311 -8.74 22.38 25.68
C THR A 311 -7.52 22.03 24.84
N ILE A 312 -7.36 22.62 23.64
CA ILE A 312 -6.17 22.45 22.78
C ILE A 312 -4.89 22.90 23.49
N TYR A 313 -4.89 24.09 24.10
CA TYR A 313 -3.69 24.61 24.79
C TYR A 313 -3.34 23.77 26.02
N SER A 314 -4.36 23.38 26.80
CA SER A 314 -4.20 22.52 27.97
C SER A 314 -3.63 21.14 27.60
N TRP A 315 -4.06 20.58 26.47
CA TRP A 315 -3.53 19.32 25.93
C TRP A 315 -2.06 19.45 25.54
N LEU A 316 -1.70 20.46 24.74
CA LEU A 316 -0.32 20.67 24.28
C LEU A 316 0.64 20.91 25.45
N HIS A 317 0.24 21.76 26.41
CA HIS A 317 1.04 22.01 27.61
C HIS A 317 1.20 20.75 28.48
N LEU A 318 0.17 19.90 28.59
CA LEU A 318 0.28 18.63 29.29
C LEU A 318 1.28 17.69 28.60
N VAL A 319 1.22 17.59 27.27
CA VAL A 319 2.17 16.79 26.47
C VAL A 319 3.60 17.31 26.65
N ASP A 320 3.82 18.63 26.68
CA ASP A 320 5.14 19.22 26.91
C ASP A 320 5.71 18.83 28.28
N LEU A 321 4.85 18.85 29.32
CA LEU A 321 5.24 18.41 30.66
C LEU A 321 5.58 16.92 30.68
N ILE A 322 4.82 16.08 29.95
CA ILE A 322 5.10 14.65 29.84
C ILE A 322 6.44 14.41 29.16
N ILE A 323 6.73 15.08 28.03
CA ILE A 323 8.00 14.96 27.30
C ILE A 323 9.16 15.38 28.20
N SER A 324 9.04 16.52 28.88
CA SER A 324 10.06 17.02 29.81
C SER A 324 10.30 16.06 30.98
N PHE A 325 9.23 15.49 31.55
CA PHE A 325 9.32 14.52 32.62
C PHE A 325 9.97 13.20 32.16
N ASN A 326 9.56 12.64 31.02
CA ASN A 326 10.16 11.43 30.45
C ASN A 326 11.67 11.61 30.24
N ASN A 327 12.10 12.74 29.66
CA ASN A 327 13.52 13.02 29.45
C ASN A 327 14.32 13.07 30.77
N ARG A 328 13.70 13.51 31.87
CA ARG A 328 14.32 13.48 33.20
C ARG A 328 14.36 12.07 33.79
N MET A 329 13.31 11.28 33.59
CA MET A 329 13.23 9.89 34.07
C MET A 329 14.20 8.97 33.32
N HIS A 330 14.38 9.15 32.01
CA HIS A 330 15.40 8.44 31.22
C HIS A 330 16.81 8.71 31.75
N LYS A 331 17.15 9.98 32.00
CA LYS A 331 18.44 10.35 32.61
C LYS A 331 18.67 9.71 33.99
N LEU A 332 17.60 9.44 34.76
CA LEU A 332 17.71 8.71 36.03
C LEU A 332 17.98 7.21 35.83
N ALA A 333 17.43 6.61 34.78
CA ALA A 333 17.65 5.21 34.45
C ALA A 333 19.04 4.95 33.83
N ASP A 334 19.52 5.86 32.97
CA ASP A 334 20.78 5.72 32.20
C ASP A 334 22.08 5.92 33.02
N LEU A 335 21.99 6.20 34.32
CA LEU A 335 23.16 6.46 35.19
C LEU A 335 24.04 5.22 35.51
N GLY A 336 23.81 4.05 34.89
CA GLY A 336 24.47 2.79 35.27
C GLY A 336 24.93 1.83 34.17
N THR A 337 24.56 2.03 32.89
CA THR A 337 24.87 1.06 31.82
C THR A 337 25.85 1.65 30.80
N ALA A 338 27.11 1.20 30.86
CA ALA A 338 28.08 1.45 29.81
C ALA A 338 27.57 0.86 28.48
N HIS A 339 27.43 1.71 27.47
CA HIS A 339 26.97 1.35 26.13
C HIS A 339 27.89 0.29 25.49
N VAL A 340 27.40 -0.95 25.41
CA VAL A 340 27.90 -1.92 24.43
C VAL A 340 27.02 -1.75 23.19
N ALA A 341 27.62 -1.17 22.14
CA ALA A 341 26.96 -0.98 20.85
C ALA A 341 26.55 -2.33 20.27
N GLY A 342 25.24 -2.59 20.14
CA GLY A 342 24.74 -3.73 19.39
C GLY A 342 23.31 -4.18 19.69
N GLU A 343 22.85 -4.17 20.95
CA GLU A 343 21.61 -4.91 21.31
C GLU A 343 20.59 -4.15 22.19
N SER A 344 20.86 -2.91 22.60
CA SER A 344 20.03 -2.21 23.60
C SER A 344 19.03 -1.18 23.07
N ILE A 345 18.49 -1.35 21.85
CA ILE A 345 17.50 -0.40 21.29
C ILE A 345 16.09 -0.57 21.94
N GLY A 346 15.82 -1.71 22.59
CA GLY A 346 14.51 -1.98 23.22
C GLY A 346 14.26 -1.28 24.56
N PHE A 347 15.31 -1.02 25.35
CA PHE A 347 15.17 -0.62 26.76
C PHE A 347 14.71 0.83 26.97
N SER A 348 15.14 1.75 26.10
CA SER A 348 14.76 3.18 26.20
C SER A 348 13.31 3.43 25.75
N ARG A 349 12.66 2.46 25.10
CA ARG A 349 11.33 2.65 24.50
C ARG A 349 10.19 2.38 25.48
N GLU A 350 10.36 1.55 26.50
CA GLU A 350 9.26 1.13 27.39
C GLU A 350 8.94 2.08 28.57
N ILE A 351 9.83 3.02 28.89
CA ILE A 351 9.70 3.89 30.09
C ILE A 351 8.78 5.11 29.83
N SER A 352 8.30 5.30 28.60
CA SER A 352 7.52 6.49 28.23
C SER A 352 6.11 6.52 28.84
N LEU A 353 5.79 7.62 29.52
CA LEU A 353 4.41 7.95 29.92
C LEU A 353 3.44 8.11 28.74
N LEU A 354 3.93 8.26 27.52
CA LEU A 354 3.09 8.31 26.32
C LEU A 354 2.62 6.91 25.89
N SER A 355 2.98 5.86 26.63
CA SER A 355 2.37 4.53 26.51
C SER A 355 0.84 4.54 26.72
N ILE A 356 0.28 5.59 27.34
CA ILE A 356 -1.17 5.82 27.41
C ILE A 356 -1.83 5.73 26.02
N PHE A 357 -1.15 6.21 24.99
CA PHE A 357 -1.65 6.20 23.61
C PHE A 357 -1.60 4.81 22.95
N CYS A 358 -0.88 3.84 23.54
CA CYS A 358 -0.89 2.45 23.06
C CYS A 358 -2.24 1.77 23.34
N ASP A 359 -2.82 2.04 24.50
CA ASP A 359 -4.09 1.41 24.92
C ASP A 359 -5.32 2.06 24.27
N GLN A 360 -5.18 3.27 23.73
CA GLN A 360 -6.27 4.11 23.23
C GLN A 360 -5.84 4.85 21.95
N PRO A 361 -5.90 4.19 20.77
CA PRO A 361 -5.47 4.80 19.50
C PRO A 361 -6.29 6.03 19.10
N ASP A 362 -7.53 6.15 19.61
CA ASP A 362 -8.36 7.33 19.40
C ASP A 362 -7.75 8.61 19.97
N TRP A 363 -7.07 8.51 21.12
CA TRP A 363 -6.44 9.66 21.75
C TRP A 363 -5.20 10.12 20.98
N LEU A 364 -4.47 9.18 20.37
CA LEU A 364 -3.35 9.49 19.47
C LEU A 364 -3.86 10.27 18.25
N ARG A 365 -4.99 9.83 17.68
CA ARG A 365 -5.64 10.50 16.55
C ARG A 365 -6.14 11.90 16.93
N ILE A 366 -6.67 12.09 18.14
CA ILE A 366 -7.07 13.42 18.64
C ILE A 366 -5.84 14.32 18.79
N TRP A 367 -4.76 13.82 19.40
CA TRP A 367 -3.52 14.59 19.52
C TRP A 367 -2.96 14.99 18.15
N ALA A 368 -2.87 14.05 17.20
CA ALA A 368 -2.42 14.34 15.83
C ALA A 368 -3.28 15.42 15.14
N LYS A 369 -4.61 15.40 15.35
CA LYS A 369 -5.52 16.44 14.84
C LYS A 369 -5.30 17.80 15.51
N ILE A 370 -4.99 17.81 16.81
CA ILE A 370 -4.69 19.05 17.55
C ILE A 370 -3.39 19.67 17.03
N GLU A 371 -2.34 18.84 16.89
CA GLU A 371 -1.04 19.27 16.38
C GLU A 371 -1.14 19.82 14.96
N LEU A 372 -1.90 19.13 14.08
CA LEU A 372 -2.18 19.61 12.73
C LEU A 372 -2.90 20.97 12.73
N LYS A 373 -3.90 21.17 13.61
CA LYS A 373 -4.61 22.45 13.71
C LYS A 373 -3.71 23.59 14.19
N ASP A 374 -2.79 23.32 15.12
CA ASP A 374 -1.82 24.32 15.59
C ASP A 374 -0.80 24.67 14.50
N ALA A 375 -0.28 23.66 13.80
CA ALA A 375 0.63 23.85 12.67
C ALA A 375 -0.01 24.65 11.53
N LEU A 376 -1.27 24.37 11.19
CA LEU A 376 -2.01 25.13 10.17
C LEU A 376 -2.21 26.59 10.56
N LYS A 377 -2.42 26.90 11.85
CA LYS A 377 -2.50 28.29 12.33
C LYS A 377 -1.17 29.02 12.22
N LYS A 378 -0.06 28.34 12.55
CA LYS A 378 1.30 28.88 12.36
C LYS A 378 1.60 29.13 10.88
N LEU A 379 1.18 28.21 10.01
CA LEU A 379 1.32 28.40 8.57
C LEU A 379 0.48 29.58 8.06
N SER A 380 -0.76 29.74 8.50
CA SER A 380 -1.58 30.89 8.09
C SER A 380 -0.96 32.22 8.51
N SER A 381 -0.36 32.31 9.71
CA SER A 381 0.34 33.54 10.12
C SER A 381 1.60 33.82 9.28
N GLU A 382 2.31 32.80 8.83
CA GLU A 382 3.45 32.97 7.93
C GLU A 382 2.99 33.37 6.51
N LEU A 383 1.86 32.86 6.03
CA LEU A 383 1.28 33.22 4.72
C LEU A 383 0.75 34.66 4.68
N GLU A 384 0.33 35.22 5.81
CA GLU A 384 -0.09 36.63 5.93
C GLU A 384 1.09 37.61 5.77
N ASN A 385 2.33 37.13 5.91
CA ASN A 385 3.52 37.96 5.74
C ASN A 385 3.81 38.20 4.23
N PRO A 386 3.79 39.46 3.75
CA PRO A 386 4.00 39.75 2.32
C PRO A 386 5.41 39.41 1.84
N LYS A 387 6.38 39.23 2.74
CA LYS A 387 7.76 38.83 2.42
C LYS A 387 7.96 37.32 2.41
N ALA A 388 6.95 36.52 2.75
CA ALA A 388 7.09 35.06 2.90
C ALA A 388 7.49 34.35 1.60
N TRP A 389 7.15 34.92 0.45
CA TRP A 389 7.44 34.39 -0.89
C TRP A 389 8.62 35.08 -1.59
N MET A 390 9.05 36.25 -1.10
CA MET A 390 10.06 37.07 -1.76
C MET A 390 11.45 36.48 -1.56
N ILE A 391 12.10 36.04 -2.64
CA ILE A 391 13.50 35.59 -2.63
C ILE A 391 14.38 36.84 -2.45
N SER A 392 15.05 36.97 -1.29
CA SER A 392 15.98 38.09 -1.09
C SER A 392 17.25 37.86 -1.90
N ASN A 393 17.32 38.45 -3.10
CA ASN A 393 18.59 38.61 -3.82
C ASN A 393 19.50 39.53 -3.00
N LYS A 394 20.25 38.96 -2.05
CA LYS A 394 21.49 39.59 -1.61
C LYS A 394 22.41 39.56 -2.83
N VAL A 395 22.48 40.70 -3.50
CA VAL A 395 23.50 41.01 -4.51
C VAL A 395 24.84 40.55 -3.95
N LYS A 396 25.42 39.49 -4.53
CA LYS A 396 26.81 39.12 -4.29
C LYS A 396 27.67 40.28 -4.82
N SER A 397 27.96 41.27 -3.98
CA SER A 397 28.99 42.25 -4.29
C SER A 397 30.31 41.48 -4.29
N TYR A 398 30.99 41.49 -5.42
CA TYR A 398 32.34 40.96 -5.56
C TYR A 398 33.25 41.61 -4.52
N THR A 399 33.61 40.88 -3.45
CA THR A 399 34.87 41.08 -2.74
C THR A 399 35.14 39.89 -1.83
N GLU A 400 36.33 39.32 -2.07
CA GLU A 400 37.14 38.49 -1.18
C GLU A 400 36.88 36.97 -1.13
N LEU A 401 37.93 36.26 -1.53
CA LEU A 401 38.17 34.84 -1.46
C LEU A 401 38.47 34.46 0.00
N GLU A 402 37.62 33.65 0.62
CA GLU A 402 37.98 32.79 1.74
C GLU A 402 37.40 31.39 1.46
N PRO A 403 38.18 30.30 1.65
CA PRO A 403 37.73 28.94 1.37
C PRO A 403 36.92 28.42 2.56
N GLU A 404 35.60 28.58 2.53
CA GLU A 404 34.73 28.12 3.61
C GLU A 404 34.46 26.61 3.56
N SER A 405 34.47 26.08 4.78
CA SER A 405 34.37 24.70 5.22
C SER A 405 33.12 23.96 4.74
N PHE A 406 33.34 22.74 4.25
CA PHE A 406 32.35 21.67 4.17
C PHE A 406 31.66 21.50 5.53
N ILE A 407 30.37 21.87 5.65
CA ILE A 407 29.33 21.32 6.54
C ILE A 407 27.99 22.01 6.18
N LEU A 408 27.00 21.19 5.78
CA LEU A 408 25.56 21.47 5.57
C LEU A 408 25.16 22.33 4.34
N THR A 409 24.39 21.71 3.44
CA THR A 409 23.72 22.28 2.26
C THR A 409 22.79 23.43 2.64
N SER A 410 23.28 24.66 2.57
CA SER A 410 22.54 25.89 2.87
C SER A 410 21.40 26.12 1.87
N GLY A 411 20.26 26.66 2.33
CA GLY A 411 19.10 27.05 1.51
C GLY A 411 19.40 28.03 0.36
N GLU A 412 20.63 28.55 0.29
CA GLU A 412 21.14 29.42 -0.77
C GLU A 412 21.30 28.70 -2.13
N ASP A 413 21.47 27.38 -2.16
CA ASP A 413 21.62 26.62 -3.41
C ASP A 413 20.29 26.43 -4.18
N HIS A 414 19.16 26.46 -3.44
CA HIS A 414 17.83 26.13 -3.97
C HIS A 414 16.97 27.37 -4.26
N ASN A 415 17.43 28.58 -3.95
CA ASN A 415 16.64 29.83 -4.09
C ASN A 415 15.22 29.70 -3.48
N ALA A 416 15.10 29.01 -2.34
CA ALA A 416 13.81 28.71 -1.75
C ALA A 416 13.20 29.93 -1.05
N PRO A 417 11.88 30.15 -1.14
CA PRO A 417 11.22 31.23 -0.41
C PRO A 417 11.20 30.93 1.11
N PRO A 418 11.24 31.95 1.99
CA PRO A 418 11.25 31.78 3.44
C PRO A 418 10.11 30.91 4.00
N ILE A 419 8.95 30.90 3.34
CA ILE A 419 7.81 30.06 3.71
C ILE A 419 8.15 28.55 3.67
N ALA A 420 8.98 28.10 2.73
CA ALA A 420 9.36 26.71 2.61
C ALA A 420 10.24 26.28 3.80
N GLU A 421 11.13 27.16 4.25
CA GLU A 421 11.95 26.95 5.45
C GLU A 421 11.09 26.90 6.72
N ALA A 422 10.09 27.79 6.83
CA ALA A 422 9.15 27.79 7.94
C ALA A 422 8.33 26.49 7.99
N VAL A 423 7.83 26.01 6.85
CA VAL A 423 7.08 24.73 6.74
C VAL A 423 7.94 23.55 7.20
N VAL A 424 9.19 23.48 6.75
CA VAL A 424 10.13 22.44 7.16
C VAL A 424 10.36 22.49 8.67
N LYS A 425 10.62 23.68 9.24
CA LYS A 425 10.82 23.87 10.68
C LYS A 425 9.61 23.46 11.51
N ILE A 426 8.39 23.85 11.10
CA ILE A 426 7.15 23.44 11.78
C ILE A 426 7.00 21.92 11.74
N THR A 427 7.25 21.30 10.59
CA THR A 427 7.14 19.84 10.41
C THR A 427 8.17 19.11 11.26
N GLN A 428 9.41 19.60 11.33
CA GLN A 428 10.46 19.04 12.17
C GLN A 428 10.07 19.05 13.66
N VAL A 429 9.57 20.19 14.17
CA VAL A 429 9.12 20.29 15.57
C VAL A 429 7.98 19.31 15.86
N MET A 430 7.04 19.10 14.92
CA MET A 430 5.98 18.12 15.09
C MET A 430 6.52 16.68 15.18
N ILE A 431 7.51 16.34 14.35
CA ILE A 431 8.16 15.02 14.33
C ILE A 431 8.92 14.79 15.63
N GLU A 432 9.70 15.77 16.12
CA GLU A 432 10.48 15.66 17.36
C GLU A 432 9.61 15.32 18.57
N ARG A 433 8.39 15.87 18.64
CA ARG A 433 7.44 15.62 19.74
C ARG A 433 7.01 14.16 19.84
N CYS A 434 6.89 13.47 18.71
CA CYS A 434 6.47 12.06 18.68
C CYS A 434 7.63 11.08 18.90
N GLN A 435 8.89 11.52 18.87
CA GLN A 435 10.05 10.66 19.12
C GLN A 435 10.04 10.00 20.51
N THR A 436 9.32 10.59 21.47
CA THR A 436 9.17 10.04 22.83
C THR A 436 8.09 8.95 22.94
N LEU A 437 7.36 8.63 21.86
CA LEU A 437 6.43 7.50 21.83
C LEU A 437 7.18 6.16 21.86
N PRO A 438 6.67 5.14 22.58
CA PRO A 438 7.37 3.88 22.77
C PRO A 438 7.43 3.01 21.51
N SER A 439 6.38 3.00 20.70
CA SER A 439 6.24 2.12 19.53
C SER A 439 6.47 2.87 18.22
N PHE A 440 7.23 2.26 17.31
CA PHE A 440 7.41 2.77 15.95
C PHE A 440 6.10 2.88 15.19
N LEU A 441 5.21 1.89 15.30
CA LEU A 441 3.92 1.91 14.62
C LEU A 441 3.07 3.12 15.04
N LEU A 442 3.13 3.51 16.32
CA LEU A 442 2.41 4.69 16.80
C LEU A 442 3.06 5.99 16.34
N ARG A 443 4.39 6.05 16.23
CA ARG A 443 5.11 7.19 15.64
C ARG A 443 4.72 7.36 14.17
N ILE A 444 4.73 6.27 13.41
CA ILE A 444 4.32 6.25 12.00
C ILE A 444 2.89 6.74 11.86
N GLN A 445 1.96 6.18 12.65
CA GLN A 445 0.55 6.57 12.63
C GLN A 445 0.38 8.07 12.97
N PHE A 446 1.13 8.58 13.95
CA PHE A 446 1.11 9.99 14.31
C PHE A 446 1.64 10.87 13.17
N ILE A 447 2.81 10.56 12.61
CA ILE A 447 3.45 11.32 11.53
C ILE A 447 2.55 11.34 10.28
N ARG A 448 1.99 10.18 9.88
CA ARG A 448 1.04 10.06 8.76
C ARG A 448 -0.25 10.85 9.00
N SER A 449 -0.73 10.92 10.24
CA SER A 449 -1.97 11.61 10.60
C SER A 449 -1.81 13.12 10.85
N SER A 450 -0.58 13.61 11.03
CA SER A 450 -0.29 15.01 11.38
C SER A 450 0.69 15.65 10.39
N SER A 451 1.99 15.43 10.55
CA SER A 451 3.08 16.05 9.76
C SER A 451 2.92 15.85 8.26
N VAL A 452 2.60 14.63 7.82
CA VAL A 452 2.38 14.32 6.39
C VAL A 452 1.15 15.06 5.86
N ARG A 453 0.05 15.11 6.60
CA ARG A 453 -1.14 15.87 6.20
C ARG A 453 -0.88 17.38 6.12
N PHE A 454 -0.03 17.90 7.01
CA PHE A 454 0.42 19.29 6.99
C PHE A 454 1.24 19.58 5.72
N LEU A 455 2.18 18.71 5.37
CA LEU A 455 2.96 18.81 4.13
C LEU A 455 2.05 18.79 2.89
N TRP A 456 1.11 17.84 2.81
CA TRP A 456 0.13 17.77 1.71
C TRP A 456 -0.74 19.03 1.60
N HIS A 457 -1.10 19.66 2.72
CA HIS A 457 -1.79 20.94 2.68
C HIS A 457 -0.94 22.03 2.04
N PHE A 458 0.34 22.13 2.40
CA PHE A 458 1.27 23.05 1.75
C PHE A 458 1.50 22.74 0.27
N PHE A 459 1.59 21.46 -0.10
CA PHE A 459 1.72 21.03 -1.49
C PHE A 459 0.51 21.45 -2.34
N ASN A 460 -0.70 21.36 -1.80
CA ASN A 460 -1.89 21.87 -2.45
C ASN A 460 -1.86 23.39 -2.62
N ILE A 461 -1.30 24.13 -1.66
CA ILE A 461 -1.09 25.59 -1.79
C ILE A 461 -0.10 25.88 -2.93
N LEU A 462 0.99 25.13 -3.04
CA LEU A 462 1.95 25.27 -4.15
C LEU A 462 1.28 25.02 -5.50
N LEU A 463 0.50 23.93 -5.61
CA LEU A 463 -0.22 23.60 -6.83
C LEU A 463 -1.26 24.68 -7.18
N GLN A 464 -2.05 25.13 -6.21
CA GLN A 464 -3.06 26.17 -6.40
C GLN A 464 -2.42 27.46 -6.93
N ARG A 465 -1.32 27.90 -6.30
CA ARG A 465 -0.56 29.09 -6.74
C ARG A 465 -0.06 28.97 -8.18
N CYS A 466 0.35 27.78 -8.61
CA CYS A 466 0.77 27.57 -10.00
C CYS A 466 -0.45 27.60 -10.95
N THR A 467 -1.56 26.94 -10.60
CA THR A 467 -2.75 26.87 -11.47
C THR A 467 -3.51 28.21 -11.62
N GLU A 468 -3.61 29.02 -10.56
CA GLU A 468 -4.30 30.32 -10.60
C GLU A 468 -3.63 31.32 -11.56
N THR A 469 -2.32 31.19 -11.78
CA THR A 469 -1.57 32.05 -12.71
C THR A 469 -1.91 31.80 -14.19
N ILE A 470 -2.35 30.59 -14.56
CA ILE A 470 -2.76 30.26 -15.93
C ILE A 470 -4.03 31.03 -16.33
N TYR A 471 -4.95 31.30 -15.37
CA TYR A 471 -6.24 31.95 -15.64
C TYR A 471 -6.19 33.49 -15.70
N MET A 472 -5.12 34.12 -15.19
CA MET A 472 -4.98 35.58 -15.10
C MET A 472 -4.06 36.20 -16.17
N ALA A 473 -3.57 35.40 -17.12
CA ALA A 473 -2.60 35.77 -18.15
C ALA A 473 -3.19 36.64 -19.28
N SER A 474 -3.82 37.76 -18.95
CA SER A 474 -4.17 38.79 -19.94
C SER A 474 -3.58 40.16 -19.70
N ASN A 475 -2.97 40.48 -18.54
CA ASN A 475 -2.38 41.82 -18.31
C ASN A 475 -1.16 41.91 -17.35
N ALA A 476 -0.62 40.82 -16.79
CA ALA A 476 0.52 40.86 -15.84
C ALA A 476 1.42 39.60 -15.91
N GLU A 477 2.12 39.40 -17.02
CA GLU A 477 2.83 38.15 -17.34
C GLU A 477 4.14 37.92 -16.52
N ASP A 478 4.81 38.98 -16.08
CA ASP A 478 6.10 38.88 -15.38
C ASP A 478 5.95 38.45 -13.91
N ASP A 479 4.96 39.00 -13.20
CA ASP A 479 4.64 38.62 -11.82
C ASP A 479 4.09 37.19 -11.73
N ALA A 480 3.38 36.73 -12.76
CA ALA A 480 2.88 35.37 -12.85
C ALA A 480 4.04 34.36 -13.01
N SER A 481 5.01 34.67 -13.87
CA SER A 481 6.20 33.83 -14.08
C SER A 481 7.04 33.68 -12.81
N MET A 482 7.20 34.76 -12.03
CA MET A 482 7.94 34.73 -10.77
C MET A 482 7.24 33.86 -9.70
N LYS A 483 5.90 33.92 -9.60
CA LYS A 483 5.14 33.06 -8.66
C LYS A 483 5.29 31.57 -8.94
N ILE A 484 5.36 31.18 -10.21
CA ILE A 484 5.61 29.79 -10.60
C ILE A 484 7.04 29.39 -10.20
N CYS A 485 8.04 30.25 -10.47
CA CYS A 485 9.43 29.99 -10.08
C CYS A 485 9.61 29.82 -8.57
N GLU A 486 9.00 30.69 -7.77
CA GLU A 486 9.02 30.62 -6.30
C GLU A 486 8.42 29.29 -5.80
N SER A 487 7.32 28.85 -6.41
CA SER A 487 6.64 27.60 -6.06
C SER A 487 7.47 26.36 -6.43
N VAL A 488 8.13 26.39 -7.60
CA VAL A 488 9.04 25.32 -8.05
C VAL A 488 10.26 25.23 -7.14
N ASN A 489 10.87 26.36 -6.75
CA ASN A 489 11.99 26.36 -5.81
C ASN A 489 11.59 25.87 -4.41
N ALA A 490 10.39 26.24 -3.93
CA ALA A 490 9.86 25.72 -2.67
C ALA A 490 9.68 24.19 -2.72
N ALA A 491 9.16 23.66 -3.84
CA ALA A 491 8.99 22.23 -4.04
C ALA A 491 10.33 21.48 -4.03
N ARG A 492 11.34 21.98 -4.76
CA ARG A 492 12.72 21.46 -4.76
C ARG A 492 13.33 21.39 -3.36
N TYR A 493 13.19 22.47 -2.60
CA TYR A 493 13.76 22.54 -1.26
C TYR A 493 13.10 21.53 -0.32
N CYS A 494 11.77 21.43 -0.32
CA CYS A 494 11.06 20.43 0.46
C CYS A 494 11.44 19.00 0.04
N GLU A 495 11.59 18.74 -1.26
CA GLU A 495 12.00 17.43 -1.79
C GLU A 495 13.38 17.01 -1.28
N SER A 496 14.36 17.92 -1.33
CA SER A 496 15.72 17.67 -0.82
C SER A 496 15.73 17.37 0.68
N ILE A 497 15.00 18.15 1.49
CA ILE A 497 14.96 17.94 2.94
C ILE A 497 14.25 16.64 3.31
N LEU A 498 13.13 16.30 2.64
CA LEU A 498 12.43 15.04 2.92
C LEU A 498 13.27 13.83 2.53
N ARG A 499 14.12 13.94 1.50
CA ARG A 499 15.11 12.91 1.17
C ARG A 499 16.15 12.78 2.28
N GLU A 500 16.72 13.89 2.75
CA GLU A 500 17.69 13.88 3.85
C GLU A 500 17.11 13.26 5.12
N TRP A 501 15.88 13.62 5.50
CA TRP A 501 15.20 13.01 6.65
C TRP A 501 14.98 11.52 6.48
N SER A 502 14.76 11.05 5.25
CA SER A 502 14.59 9.63 4.99
C SER A 502 15.88 8.81 5.14
N GLU A 503 17.05 9.47 5.17
CA GLU A 503 18.35 8.84 5.41
C GLU A 503 18.68 8.70 6.92
N ASP A 504 17.89 9.31 7.82
CA ASP A 504 18.06 9.17 9.27
C ASP A 504 17.68 7.75 9.74
N VAL A 505 18.52 7.19 10.62
CA VAL A 505 18.36 5.85 11.22
C VAL A 505 16.96 5.62 11.79
N ASN A 506 16.38 6.64 12.45
CA ASN A 506 15.04 6.52 13.02
C ASN A 506 13.96 6.30 11.96
N PHE A 507 14.06 6.97 10.82
CA PHE A 507 13.11 6.84 9.72
C PHE A 507 13.32 5.55 8.93
N MET A 508 14.57 5.10 8.78
CA MET A 508 14.88 3.79 8.22
C MET A 508 14.30 2.66 9.10
N GLU A 509 14.51 2.70 10.42
CA GLU A 509 13.94 1.71 11.35
C GLU A 509 12.40 1.75 11.36
N MET A 510 11.79 2.95 11.31
CA MET A 510 10.34 3.09 11.18
C MET A 510 9.83 2.49 9.87
N ARG A 511 10.56 2.65 8.76
CA ARG A 511 10.19 2.06 7.49
C ARG A 511 10.26 0.54 7.54
N MET A 512 11.33 -0.02 8.11
CA MET A 512 11.45 -1.47 8.31
C MET A 512 10.30 -2.00 9.17
N ALA A 513 9.92 -1.29 10.24
CA ALA A 513 8.77 -1.66 11.06
C ALA A 513 7.42 -1.55 10.30
N GLU A 514 7.27 -0.59 9.40
CA GLU A 514 6.11 -0.47 8.49
C GLU A 514 6.06 -1.68 7.54
N ASP A 515 7.19 -2.03 6.94
CA ASP A 515 7.34 -3.17 6.03
C ASP A 515 7.15 -4.51 6.74
N ASP A 516 7.64 -4.70 7.97
CA ASP A 516 7.45 -5.89 8.81
C ASP A 516 6.00 -6.02 9.32
N SER A 517 5.31 -4.90 9.59
CA SER A 517 3.87 -4.93 9.89
C SER A 517 3.02 -5.24 8.66
N ASN A 518 3.55 -4.94 7.47
CA ASN A 518 2.94 -5.22 6.17
C ASN A 518 3.48 -6.50 5.51
N SER A 519 4.38 -7.25 6.16
CA SER A 519 5.10 -8.40 5.57
C SER A 519 4.27 -9.69 5.52
N GLN A 520 2.97 -9.58 5.23
CA GLN A 520 2.24 -10.61 4.49
C GLN A 520 2.13 -10.28 2.99
N VAL A 521 2.73 -9.18 2.53
CA VAL A 521 2.86 -8.83 1.13
C VAL A 521 4.34 -8.71 0.79
N GLN A 522 4.92 -9.76 0.19
CA GLN A 522 6.15 -9.61 -0.58
C GLN A 522 5.80 -8.73 -1.79
N SER A 523 6.01 -7.42 -1.64
CA SER A 523 6.03 -6.50 -2.76
C SER A 523 7.38 -6.60 -3.46
N ASP A 524 7.32 -6.59 -4.78
CA ASP A 524 8.48 -6.55 -5.67
C ASP A 524 9.47 -5.49 -5.16
N GLN A 525 10.71 -5.92 -4.88
CA GLN A 525 11.83 -5.02 -4.74
C GLN A 525 12.02 -4.30 -6.07
N ASP A 526 11.38 -3.15 -6.23
CA ASP A 526 11.94 -1.99 -6.92
C ASP A 526 11.08 -0.74 -6.60
N ASP A 527 11.75 0.21 -5.94
CA ASP A 527 11.48 1.66 -5.91
C ASP A 527 10.67 2.33 -4.77
N HIS A 528 10.36 1.64 -3.66
CA HIS A 528 9.91 2.31 -2.42
C HIS A 528 11.04 2.43 -1.38
N CYS A 529 12.10 3.19 -1.71
CA CYS A 529 13.32 3.22 -0.91
C CYS A 529 13.26 4.14 0.34
N CYS A 530 12.25 4.99 0.50
CA CYS A 530 12.21 6.00 1.57
C CYS A 530 10.85 6.17 2.26
N PHE A 531 10.85 6.57 3.54
CA PHE A 531 9.64 6.75 4.36
C PHE A 531 8.65 7.78 3.77
N PHE A 532 9.15 8.88 3.20
CA PHE A 532 8.39 9.97 2.57
C PHE A 532 8.28 9.84 1.05
N TRP A 533 8.30 8.62 0.51
CA TRP A 533 8.34 8.39 -0.93
C TRP A 533 7.21 9.06 -1.72
N GLU A 534 5.97 8.98 -1.23
CA GLU A 534 4.80 9.55 -1.92
C GLU A 534 4.90 11.08 -2.03
N GLU A 535 5.33 11.71 -0.94
CA GLU A 535 5.54 13.16 -0.86
C GLU A 535 6.66 13.61 -1.80
N VAL A 536 7.80 12.89 -1.78
CA VAL A 536 8.95 13.16 -2.66
C VAL A 536 8.56 13.00 -4.13
N LYS A 537 7.84 11.93 -4.48
CA LYS A 537 7.38 11.67 -5.84
C LYS A 537 6.42 12.75 -6.34
N PHE A 538 5.51 13.22 -5.48
CA PHE A 538 4.60 14.30 -5.82
C PHE A 538 5.36 15.61 -6.12
N LEU A 539 6.29 15.98 -5.25
CA LEU A 539 7.09 17.21 -5.41
C LEU A 539 7.92 17.19 -6.69
N MET A 540 8.58 16.07 -7.00
CA MET A 540 9.29 15.89 -8.27
C MET A 540 8.36 16.05 -9.47
N LYS A 541 7.20 15.41 -9.42
CA LYS A 541 6.23 15.47 -10.52
C LYS A 541 5.76 16.91 -10.75
N LEU A 542 5.36 17.60 -9.68
CA LEU A 542 4.92 19.00 -9.72
C LEU A 542 5.99 19.87 -10.39
N GLU A 543 7.22 19.78 -9.92
CA GLU A 543 8.34 20.51 -10.50
C GLU A 543 8.55 20.19 -11.99
N THR A 544 8.60 18.92 -12.37
CA THR A 544 8.82 18.54 -13.77
C THR A 544 7.69 19.02 -14.68
N ASP A 545 6.44 18.89 -14.24
CA ASP A 545 5.25 19.31 -14.99
C ASP A 545 5.29 20.84 -15.22
N TRP A 546 5.62 21.62 -14.20
CA TRP A 546 5.66 23.08 -14.29
C TRP A 546 6.90 23.61 -15.04
N ILE A 547 8.06 22.96 -14.93
CA ILE A 547 9.23 23.29 -15.77
C ILE A 547 8.89 23.07 -17.24
N VAL A 548 8.26 21.94 -17.57
CA VAL A 548 7.82 21.63 -18.94
C VAL A 548 6.78 22.64 -19.44
N GLU A 549 5.83 23.05 -18.60
CA GLU A 549 4.83 24.06 -18.99
C GLU A 549 5.45 25.44 -19.23
N ILE A 550 6.41 25.89 -18.39
CA ILE A 550 7.18 27.12 -18.64
C ILE A 550 7.88 27.03 -20.01
N MET A 551 8.51 25.88 -20.31
CA MET A 551 9.18 25.68 -21.59
C MET A 551 8.21 25.73 -22.77
N ALA A 552 7.07 25.05 -22.66
CA ALA A 552 6.04 25.03 -23.69
C ALA A 552 5.47 26.43 -23.94
N HIS A 553 5.25 27.21 -22.88
CA HIS A 553 4.78 28.59 -22.98
C HIS A 553 5.79 29.48 -23.72
N LEU A 554 7.08 29.40 -23.39
CA LEU A 554 8.13 30.18 -24.05
C LEU A 554 8.29 29.81 -25.53
N LEU A 555 8.25 28.52 -25.87
CA LEU A 555 8.35 28.06 -27.25
C LEU A 555 7.12 28.48 -28.07
N ARG A 556 5.90 28.43 -27.49
CA ARG A 556 4.68 28.92 -28.15
C ARG A 556 4.71 30.43 -28.35
N GLN A 557 5.16 31.20 -27.35
CA GLN A 557 5.35 32.64 -27.50
C GLN A 557 6.32 32.96 -28.63
N PHE A 558 7.46 32.25 -28.69
CA PHE A 558 8.44 32.40 -29.76
C PHE A 558 7.84 32.07 -31.14
N ASP A 559 7.07 30.99 -31.27
CA ASP A 559 6.37 30.62 -32.51
C ASP A 559 5.40 31.73 -32.97
N ILE A 560 4.59 32.27 -32.03
CA ILE A 560 3.65 33.37 -32.33
C ILE A 560 4.39 34.61 -32.84
N PHE A 561 5.43 35.07 -32.13
CA PHE A 561 6.17 36.27 -32.50
C PHE A 561 7.06 36.07 -33.74
N SER A 562 7.48 34.84 -34.05
CA SER A 562 8.25 34.51 -35.25
C SER A 562 7.40 34.06 -36.45
N CYS A 563 6.07 34.04 -36.30
CA CYS A 563 5.15 33.52 -37.32
C CYS A 563 5.29 34.24 -38.67
N GLU A 564 5.43 35.57 -38.68
CA GLU A 564 5.61 36.33 -39.91
C GLU A 564 6.98 36.07 -40.57
N TYR A 565 8.02 35.90 -39.76
CA TYR A 565 9.36 35.52 -40.21
C TYR A 565 9.36 34.13 -40.87
N VAL A 566 8.68 33.15 -40.27
CA VAL A 566 8.61 31.76 -40.76
C VAL A 566 7.71 31.62 -42.00
N ARG A 567 6.57 32.34 -42.05
CA ARG A 567 5.60 32.22 -43.17
C ARG A 567 6.10 32.83 -44.46
N ASN A 568 7.04 33.79 -44.40
CA ASN A 568 7.51 34.52 -45.57
C ASN A 568 8.63 33.77 -46.33
N LYS A 569 8.31 32.57 -46.83
CA LYS A 569 9.26 31.64 -47.45
C LYS A 569 9.89 32.14 -48.75
N GLU A 570 9.25 33.11 -49.41
CA GLU A 570 9.69 33.67 -50.70
C GLU A 570 10.82 34.68 -50.54
N LYS A 571 10.92 35.38 -49.38
CA LYS A 571 12.00 36.33 -49.07
C LYS A 571 13.40 35.71 -49.15
N TRP A 572 13.52 34.40 -48.89
CA TRP A 572 14.80 33.68 -48.90
C TRP A 572 15.36 33.49 -50.32
N GLY A 573 14.52 33.51 -51.36
CA GLY A 573 14.87 33.15 -52.74
C GLY A 573 15.14 34.33 -53.67
N TRP A 574 14.85 35.57 -53.26
CA TRP A 574 14.98 36.75 -54.11
C TRP A 574 16.43 37.06 -54.50
N ASN A 575 16.65 37.27 -55.80
CA ASN A 575 17.86 37.81 -56.41
C ASN A 575 17.56 39.23 -56.95
N LEU A 576 18.59 40.05 -57.14
CA LEU A 576 18.50 41.52 -57.35
C LEU A 576 17.66 41.98 -58.58
N GLU A 577 17.16 41.08 -59.42
CA GLU A 577 16.45 41.44 -60.66
C GLU A 577 14.92 41.65 -60.49
N ASP A 578 14.33 41.24 -59.35
CA ASP A 578 12.86 41.31 -59.12
C ASP A 578 12.39 42.45 -58.19
N CYS A 579 13.28 43.30 -57.68
CA CYS A 579 12.91 44.38 -56.77
C CYS A 579 12.94 45.73 -57.49
N GLY A 580 11.76 46.21 -57.91
CA GLY A 580 11.56 47.57 -58.40
C GLY A 580 11.89 48.61 -57.32
N ASP A 581 12.41 49.75 -57.80
CA ASP A 581 12.87 50.90 -57.02
C ASP A 581 11.93 51.34 -55.88
N TYR A 582 12.54 51.99 -54.88
CA TYR A 582 11.98 52.70 -53.71
C TYR A 582 11.84 51.90 -52.40
N THR A 583 12.97 51.61 -51.73
CA THR A 583 13.19 52.09 -50.34
C THR A 583 14.67 52.12 -49.98
N LEU A 584 15.17 53.31 -49.67
CA LEU A 584 16.53 53.56 -49.20
C LEU A 584 16.70 53.12 -47.73
N LEU A 585 17.91 52.59 -47.47
CA LEU A 585 18.55 52.30 -46.19
C LEU A 585 18.18 50.99 -45.45
N GLY A 586 18.90 49.93 -45.82
CA GLY A 586 19.21 48.79 -44.95
C GLY A 586 20.43 48.06 -45.53
N THR A 587 21.63 48.39 -45.03
CA THR A 587 22.88 47.68 -45.36
C THR A 587 22.72 46.17 -45.16
N ALA A 588 23.48 45.36 -45.91
CA ALA A 588 23.41 43.90 -45.98
C ALA A 588 23.70 43.11 -44.68
N ASN A 589 23.59 43.72 -43.50
CA ASN A 589 23.91 43.17 -42.18
C ASN A 589 22.90 43.57 -41.07
N THR A 590 21.74 44.14 -41.39
CA THR A 590 20.70 44.44 -40.38
C THR A 590 19.79 43.24 -40.15
N GLU A 591 19.55 42.92 -38.88
CA GLU A 591 18.64 41.85 -38.45
C GLU A 591 17.23 42.06 -39.04
N SER A 592 16.55 40.97 -39.38
CA SER A 592 15.19 41.01 -39.92
C SER A 592 14.22 41.63 -38.90
N SER A 593 13.52 42.72 -39.26
CA SER A 593 12.57 43.41 -38.35
C SER A 593 11.54 42.46 -37.72
N ASP A 594 11.14 41.46 -38.49
CA ASP A 594 10.10 40.48 -38.14
C ASP A 594 10.61 39.40 -37.17
N PHE A 595 11.90 39.40 -36.81
CA PHE A 595 12.54 38.42 -35.91
C PHE A 595 13.05 39.04 -34.61
N VAL A 596 13.34 40.34 -34.62
CA VAL A 596 13.89 41.08 -33.46
C VAL A 596 12.95 41.06 -32.26
N GLU A 597 11.64 41.20 -32.48
CA GLU A 597 10.63 41.16 -31.40
C GLU A 597 10.65 39.80 -30.68
N ALA A 598 10.67 38.69 -31.43
CA ALA A 598 10.74 37.34 -30.86
C ALA A 598 12.03 37.12 -30.04
N LEU A 599 13.18 37.64 -30.51
CA LEU A 599 14.46 37.52 -29.82
C LEU A 599 14.53 38.36 -28.54
N ASP A 600 14.00 39.60 -28.55
CA ASP A 600 14.02 40.46 -27.36
C ASP A 600 13.08 39.90 -26.27
N THR A 601 11.89 39.44 -26.65
CA THR A 601 10.96 38.77 -25.72
C THR A 601 11.60 37.53 -25.10
N LEU A 602 12.23 36.66 -25.91
CA LEU A 602 12.93 35.47 -25.43
C LEU A 602 14.08 35.84 -24.47
N ARG A 603 14.88 36.86 -24.80
CA ARG A 603 15.99 37.34 -23.97
C ARG A 603 15.49 37.81 -22.60
N ASN A 604 14.46 38.66 -22.58
CA ASN A 604 13.92 39.24 -21.34
C ASN A 604 13.32 38.14 -20.44
N ARG A 605 12.59 37.18 -21.01
CA ARG A 605 12.03 36.03 -20.29
C ARG A 605 13.11 35.12 -19.69
N LEU A 606 14.15 34.78 -20.45
CA LEU A 606 15.25 33.95 -19.95
C LEU A 606 16.03 34.65 -18.84
N HIS A 607 16.20 35.96 -18.91
CA HIS A 607 16.82 36.72 -17.80
C HIS A 607 15.95 36.72 -16.54
N LEU A 608 14.64 36.89 -16.66
CA LEU A 608 13.72 36.81 -15.52
C LEU A 608 13.78 35.43 -14.86
N LEU A 609 13.73 34.37 -15.67
CA LEU A 609 13.78 32.98 -15.19
C LEU A 609 15.13 32.62 -14.54
N LYS A 610 16.24 33.21 -15.01
CA LYS A 610 17.55 33.08 -14.36
C LYS A 610 17.56 33.67 -12.95
N THR A 611 16.79 34.75 -12.72
CA THR A 611 16.71 35.38 -11.40
C THR A 611 15.72 34.67 -10.47
N GLY A 612 14.70 34.00 -11.03
CA GLY A 612 13.64 33.34 -10.27
C GLY A 612 13.90 31.87 -9.95
N LEU A 613 14.42 31.07 -10.89
CA LEU A 613 14.62 29.63 -10.69
C LEU A 613 15.97 29.32 -10.02
N ASN A 614 16.04 28.17 -9.37
CA ASN A 614 17.32 27.62 -8.93
C ASN A 614 18.25 27.31 -10.11
N SER A 615 19.55 27.23 -9.82
CA SER A 615 20.58 27.12 -10.84
C SER A 615 20.47 25.84 -11.68
N LYS A 616 20.11 24.70 -11.08
CA LYS A 616 20.03 23.40 -11.76
C LYS A 616 18.84 23.36 -12.73
N ASP A 617 17.67 23.80 -12.28
CA ASP A 617 16.46 23.81 -13.08
C ASP A 617 16.55 24.84 -14.20
N PHE A 618 17.13 26.01 -13.94
CA PHE A 618 17.39 26.99 -14.99
C PHE A 618 18.33 26.41 -16.07
N LEU A 619 19.41 25.71 -15.67
CA LEU A 619 20.33 25.07 -16.62
C LEU A 619 19.64 24.03 -17.50
N TYR A 620 18.72 23.24 -16.93
CA TYR A 620 17.92 22.28 -17.69
C TYR A 620 16.96 22.99 -18.66
N LEU A 621 16.27 24.01 -18.16
CA LEU A 621 15.28 24.79 -18.90
C LEU A 621 15.87 25.42 -20.17
N TRP A 622 16.92 26.24 -20.05
CA TRP A 622 17.44 26.98 -21.21
C TRP A 622 18.07 26.06 -22.26
N ARG A 623 18.72 24.95 -21.84
CA ARG A 623 19.31 23.96 -22.76
C ARG A 623 18.23 23.29 -23.60
N SER A 624 17.10 23.01 -22.97
CA SER A 624 15.97 22.34 -23.59
C SER A 624 15.19 23.29 -24.51
N ILE A 625 15.12 24.59 -24.16
CA ILE A 625 14.61 25.63 -25.07
C ILE A 625 15.51 25.77 -26.31
N ALA A 626 16.83 25.77 -26.15
CA ALA A 626 17.76 25.84 -27.28
C ALA A 626 17.56 24.66 -28.26
N ASP A 627 17.41 23.44 -27.73
CA ASP A 627 17.11 22.24 -28.54
C ASP A 627 15.77 22.35 -29.27
N GLY A 628 14.71 22.81 -28.57
CA GLY A 628 13.39 23.05 -29.17
C GLY A 628 13.41 24.10 -30.30
N LEU A 629 14.16 25.19 -30.12
CA LEU A 629 14.34 26.23 -31.13
C LEU A 629 15.16 25.75 -32.33
N ASP A 630 16.20 24.94 -32.11
CA ASP A 630 17.00 24.33 -33.20
C ASP A 630 16.12 23.49 -34.12
N GLN A 631 15.28 22.62 -33.54
CA GLN A 631 14.34 21.78 -34.29
C GLN A 631 13.24 22.59 -34.97
N PHE A 632 12.68 23.58 -34.29
CA PHE A 632 11.63 24.44 -34.85
C PHE A 632 12.11 25.21 -36.07
N ILE A 633 13.24 25.91 -35.99
CA ILE A 633 13.77 26.71 -37.11
C ILE A 633 14.21 25.80 -38.26
N PHE A 634 14.85 24.68 -37.96
CA PHE A 634 15.26 23.71 -38.99
C PHE A 634 14.06 23.14 -39.75
N SER A 635 13.03 22.68 -39.05
CA SER A 635 11.85 22.08 -39.67
C SER A 635 11.00 23.10 -40.45
N SER A 636 10.84 24.31 -39.89
CA SER A 636 9.93 25.33 -40.43
C SER A 636 10.50 26.12 -41.60
N ILE A 637 11.81 26.42 -41.59
CA ILE A 637 12.48 27.23 -42.62
C ILE A 637 13.31 26.35 -43.54
N VAL A 638 14.29 25.60 -43.02
CA VAL A 638 15.25 24.84 -43.83
C VAL A 638 14.59 23.66 -44.56
N MET A 639 13.80 22.86 -43.84
CA MET A 639 13.04 21.74 -44.42
C MET A 639 11.63 22.14 -44.90
N GLY A 640 11.21 23.38 -44.63
CA GLY A 640 9.88 23.89 -44.92
C GLY A 640 9.61 24.28 -46.37
N GLY A 641 10.51 23.97 -47.30
CA GLY A 641 10.37 24.26 -48.74
C GLY A 641 10.78 25.67 -49.15
N ALA A 642 11.52 26.41 -48.31
CA ALA A 642 12.13 27.68 -48.70
C ALA A 642 13.27 27.47 -49.70
N THR A 643 13.41 28.36 -50.68
CA THR A 643 14.57 28.39 -51.59
C THR A 643 15.52 29.49 -51.15
N PHE A 644 16.84 29.23 -51.17
CA PHE A 644 17.83 30.15 -50.64
C PHE A 644 18.69 30.76 -51.76
N SER A 645 18.70 32.08 -51.85
CA SER A 645 19.69 32.83 -52.65
C SER A 645 20.97 33.09 -51.84
N LYS A 646 22.07 33.47 -52.50
CA LYS A 646 23.32 33.83 -51.80
C LYS A 646 23.14 34.97 -50.80
N ARG A 647 22.19 35.89 -51.07
CA ARG A 647 21.80 36.96 -50.14
C ARG A 647 20.93 36.42 -49.01
N GLY A 648 19.98 35.53 -49.30
CA GLY A 648 19.13 34.86 -48.29
C GLY A 648 19.93 34.04 -47.29
N VAL A 649 20.96 33.32 -47.73
CA VAL A 649 21.89 32.57 -46.84
C VAL A 649 22.64 33.52 -45.90
N ASN A 650 23.10 34.67 -46.39
CA ASN A 650 23.78 35.66 -45.56
C ASN A 650 22.83 36.29 -44.53
N GLN A 651 21.61 36.63 -44.92
CA GLN A 651 20.60 37.15 -43.99
C GLN A 651 20.24 36.11 -42.91
N PHE A 652 19.98 34.86 -43.32
CA PHE A 652 19.70 33.77 -42.38
C PHE A 652 20.88 33.55 -41.42
N SER A 653 22.13 33.63 -41.92
CA SER A 653 23.32 33.54 -41.08
C SER A 653 23.42 34.68 -40.08
N THR A 654 23.02 35.91 -40.42
CA THR A 654 23.01 37.06 -39.50
C THR A 654 21.93 36.92 -38.44
N ASP A 655 20.71 36.53 -38.84
CA ASP A 655 19.58 36.34 -37.91
C ASP A 655 19.87 35.19 -36.92
N MET A 656 20.49 34.09 -37.38
CA MET A 656 20.89 32.99 -36.48
C MET A 656 22.04 33.40 -35.55
N GLN A 657 22.93 34.30 -35.97
CA GLN A 657 23.93 34.88 -35.07
C GLN A 657 23.26 35.71 -33.97
N ALA A 658 22.23 36.50 -34.29
CA ALA A 658 21.44 37.24 -33.31
C ALA A 658 20.77 36.30 -32.29
N LEU A 659 20.20 35.17 -32.74
CA LEU A 659 19.68 34.13 -31.84
C LEU A 659 20.76 33.59 -30.90
N PHE A 660 21.97 33.32 -31.40
CA PHE A 660 23.08 32.84 -30.56
C PHE A 660 23.50 33.87 -29.50
N LEU A 661 23.40 35.18 -29.80
CA LEU A 661 23.70 36.24 -28.84
C LEU A 661 22.73 36.24 -27.65
N VAL A 662 21.47 35.82 -27.83
CA VAL A 662 20.50 35.67 -26.72
C VAL A 662 20.99 34.67 -25.67
N PHE A 663 21.68 33.61 -26.09
CA PHE A 663 22.17 32.55 -25.20
C PHE A 663 23.62 32.76 -24.70
N GLN A 664 24.33 33.74 -25.25
CA GLN A 664 25.71 34.06 -24.86
C GLN A 664 25.89 34.36 -23.35
N PRO A 665 24.94 35.02 -22.65
CA PRO A 665 25.03 35.24 -21.19
C PRO A 665 24.99 33.95 -20.35
N PHE A 666 24.61 32.81 -20.95
CA PHE A 666 24.44 31.52 -20.27
C PHE A 666 25.46 30.48 -20.73
N CYS A 667 26.10 30.66 -21.90
CA CYS A 667 27.07 29.74 -22.45
C CYS A 667 28.17 30.43 -23.28
N VAL A 668 29.41 29.95 -23.15
CA VAL A 668 30.57 30.43 -23.92
C VAL A 668 30.46 30.09 -25.42
N ARG A 669 29.76 29.01 -25.80
CA ARG A 669 29.60 28.57 -27.21
C ARG A 669 28.14 28.18 -27.51
N PRO A 670 27.24 29.15 -27.72
CA PRO A 670 25.82 28.89 -27.99
C PRO A 670 25.59 27.97 -29.20
N GLN A 671 26.38 28.13 -30.26
CA GLN A 671 26.31 27.34 -31.51
C GLN A 671 26.42 25.82 -31.32
N ALA A 672 27.00 25.36 -30.20
CA ALA A 672 27.10 23.93 -29.92
C ALA A 672 25.74 23.30 -29.57
N PHE A 673 24.79 24.10 -29.08
CA PHE A 673 23.45 23.68 -28.68
C PHE A 673 22.43 23.78 -29.82
N PHE A 674 22.85 24.21 -31.02
CA PHE A 674 22.03 24.31 -32.23
C PHE A 674 22.66 23.52 -33.39
N PRO A 675 22.75 22.18 -33.29
CA PRO A 675 23.42 21.36 -34.29
C PRO A 675 22.76 21.44 -35.67
N CYS A 676 21.44 21.40 -35.77
CA CYS A 676 20.71 21.40 -37.04
C CYS A 676 20.90 22.72 -37.79
N ILE A 677 20.76 23.86 -37.11
CA ILE A 677 20.99 25.17 -37.70
C ILE A 677 22.46 25.33 -38.12
N ARG A 678 23.40 24.96 -37.24
CA ARG A 678 24.83 25.06 -37.52
C ARG A 678 25.22 24.25 -38.75
N ASP A 679 24.72 23.02 -38.87
CA ASP A 679 25.08 22.15 -39.98
C ASP A 679 24.36 22.58 -41.28
N SER A 680 23.14 23.14 -41.18
CA SER A 680 22.46 23.81 -42.30
C SER A 680 23.27 25.01 -42.83
N LEU A 681 23.78 25.87 -41.94
CA LEU A 681 24.62 27.00 -42.31
C LEU A 681 25.94 26.58 -42.97
N LYS A 682 26.49 25.41 -42.63
CA LYS A 682 27.66 24.84 -43.32
C LYS A 682 27.27 24.33 -44.70
N LEU A 683 26.14 23.62 -44.82
CA LEU A 683 25.64 23.11 -46.10
C LEU A 683 25.36 24.24 -47.09
N PHE A 684 24.76 25.35 -46.65
CA PHE A 684 24.51 26.51 -47.50
C PHE A 684 25.78 27.24 -47.99
N LYS A 685 26.94 26.98 -47.37
CA LYS A 685 28.23 27.55 -47.74
C LYS A 685 29.08 26.62 -48.61
N LEU A 686 28.58 25.42 -48.95
CA LEU A 686 29.26 24.50 -49.86
C LEU A 686 29.21 25.03 -51.30
N ASP A 687 30.32 24.88 -52.01
CA ASP A 687 30.36 25.19 -53.44
C ASP A 687 29.52 24.17 -54.23
N LEU A 688 29.02 24.61 -55.39
CA LEU A 688 28.08 23.85 -56.21
C LEU A 688 28.68 22.53 -56.73
N GLU A 689 30.00 22.48 -56.88
CA GLU A 689 30.79 21.28 -57.21
C GLU A 689 30.82 20.29 -56.02
N ASP A 690 31.07 20.80 -54.81
CA ASP A 690 31.17 20.01 -53.58
C ASP A 690 29.81 19.47 -53.13
N ALA A 691 28.74 20.27 -53.29
CA ALA A 691 27.37 19.84 -53.04
C ALA A 691 26.95 18.69 -53.97
N LYS A 692 27.32 18.75 -55.26
CA LYS A 692 27.08 17.66 -56.23
C LYS A 692 27.91 16.42 -55.90
N ASN A 693 29.16 16.58 -55.46
CA ASN A 693 29.99 15.48 -54.99
C ASN A 693 29.36 14.81 -53.76
N LEU A 694 28.90 15.59 -52.78
CA LEU A 694 28.23 15.09 -51.58
C LEU A 694 26.93 14.35 -51.91
N GLN A 695 26.13 14.90 -52.83
CA GLN A 695 24.90 14.25 -53.33
C GLN A 695 25.21 12.94 -54.05
N SER A 696 26.29 12.88 -54.84
CA SER A 696 26.72 11.67 -55.53
C SER A 696 27.24 10.57 -54.59
N VAL A 697 27.80 10.96 -53.44
CA VAL A 697 28.25 10.04 -52.37
C VAL A 697 27.04 9.51 -51.60
N LEU A 698 26.12 10.40 -51.18
CA LEU A 698 24.89 10.02 -50.49
C LEU A 698 23.97 9.14 -51.35
N ALA A 699 23.94 9.36 -52.67
CA ALA A 699 23.19 8.51 -53.60
C ALA A 699 23.77 7.09 -53.74
N LYS A 700 25.09 6.92 -53.56
CA LYS A 700 25.78 5.62 -53.62
C LYS A 700 25.60 4.79 -52.34
N ASP A 701 25.41 5.44 -51.19
CA ASP A 701 25.22 4.79 -49.88
C ASP A 701 23.77 4.33 -49.61
N THR A 702 22.85 4.50 -50.56
CA THR A 702 21.45 4.04 -50.41
C THR A 702 21.28 2.51 -50.33
N THR A 703 22.34 1.72 -50.55
CA THR A 703 22.34 0.27 -50.31
C THR A 703 22.64 -0.12 -48.85
N ALA A 704 22.98 0.84 -47.99
CA ALA A 704 23.26 0.65 -46.56
C ALA A 704 22.26 1.39 -45.64
N ALA A 705 21.07 1.76 -46.14
CA ALA A 705 20.01 2.41 -45.36
C ALA A 705 19.24 1.42 -44.44
N GLY A 706 19.97 0.54 -43.74
CA GLY A 706 19.45 -0.39 -42.74
C GLY A 706 20.16 -0.32 -41.39
N LYS A 707 21.01 0.69 -41.14
CA LYS A 707 21.81 0.81 -39.90
C LYS A 707 21.99 2.23 -39.36
N CYS A 708 21.00 3.10 -39.54
CA CYS A 708 20.95 4.39 -38.82
C CYS A 708 19.68 4.46 -37.97
N GLU A 709 19.51 3.52 -37.03
CA GLU A 709 18.58 3.65 -35.90
C GLU A 709 19.29 3.88 -34.55
N ASP A 710 20.63 3.82 -34.50
CA ASP A 710 21.40 3.89 -33.26
C ASP A 710 21.84 5.32 -32.84
N LEU A 711 20.99 6.33 -33.05
CA LEU A 711 21.17 7.67 -32.46
C LEU A 711 19.91 8.20 -31.75
N HIS A 712 18.93 7.33 -31.49
CA HIS A 712 17.79 7.63 -30.59
C HIS A 712 17.94 7.05 -29.17
N SER A 713 19.13 6.53 -28.84
CA SER A 713 19.48 6.18 -27.48
C SER A 713 19.72 7.44 -26.63
N MET A 714 18.84 7.64 -25.65
CA MET A 714 18.79 8.72 -24.65
C MET A 714 18.25 10.06 -25.13
N ARG A 715 16.91 10.17 -25.22
CA ARG A 715 16.10 11.28 -24.69
C ARG A 715 14.63 11.03 -25.02
N ILE A 716 13.82 10.70 -24.01
CA ILE A 716 12.35 10.80 -24.02
C ILE A 716 11.98 11.68 -22.81
N PRO A 717 10.98 12.60 -22.88
CA PRO A 717 10.04 12.88 -23.96
C PRO A 717 10.04 14.36 -24.38
N PHE A 718 10.60 14.70 -25.55
CA PHE A 718 10.41 16.02 -26.17
C PHE A 718 9.46 15.98 -27.38
N ALA A 719 9.25 14.81 -27.95
CA ALA A 719 8.31 14.60 -29.06
C ALA A 719 6.86 14.92 -28.68
N ALA A 720 6.48 14.74 -27.41
CA ALA A 720 5.10 14.91 -26.92
C ALA A 720 4.58 16.36 -27.06
N ALA A 721 5.44 17.37 -26.85
CA ALA A 721 5.05 18.78 -26.88
C ALA A 721 4.78 19.29 -28.32
N PHE A 722 5.50 18.75 -29.32
CA PHE A 722 5.27 19.08 -30.73
C PHE A 722 4.20 18.21 -31.40
N THR A 723 3.92 16.99 -30.90
CA THR A 723 2.80 16.17 -31.41
C THR A 723 1.41 16.77 -31.17
N LEU A 724 1.27 17.80 -30.33
CA LEU A 724 -0.01 18.50 -30.13
C LEU A 724 -0.28 19.60 -31.17
N VAL A 725 0.67 19.95 -32.04
CA VAL A 725 0.51 21.02 -33.04
C VAL A 725 0.95 20.50 -34.42
N GLY A 726 -0.01 20.07 -35.23
CA GLY A 726 0.17 19.91 -36.68
C GLY A 726 0.29 18.48 -37.21
N LYS A 727 -0.84 17.85 -37.52
CA LYS A 727 -0.90 16.70 -38.44
C LYS A 727 -0.75 17.18 -39.90
N ILE A 728 0.16 16.58 -40.68
CA ILE A 728 0.02 16.45 -42.14
C ILE A 728 0.38 15.01 -42.58
N PRO A 729 -0.48 14.31 -43.35
CA PRO A 729 -0.20 13.00 -43.91
C PRO A 729 0.20 13.09 -45.39
N ALA A 730 1.35 12.53 -45.79
CA ALA A 730 1.62 12.20 -47.20
C ALA A 730 2.82 11.26 -47.35
N LEU A 731 2.59 9.94 -47.36
CA LEU A 731 3.44 8.94 -48.03
C LEU A 731 2.74 7.56 -47.99
N ALA A 732 1.89 7.29 -48.98
CA ALA A 732 1.49 5.91 -49.36
C ALA A 732 0.72 5.96 -50.69
N ASN A 733 1.36 5.58 -51.80
CA ASN A 733 0.64 5.32 -53.05
C ASN A 733 1.37 4.24 -53.86
N GLN A 734 1.09 2.98 -53.54
CA GLN A 734 1.07 1.83 -54.44
C GLN A 734 0.29 0.69 -53.74
N ASP A 735 -1.03 0.66 -53.93
CA ASP A 735 -1.94 -0.33 -53.32
C ASP A 735 -2.32 -1.42 -54.36
N PRO A 736 -1.90 -2.69 -54.18
CA PRO A 736 -2.21 -3.81 -55.08
C PRO A 736 -3.69 -4.24 -55.08
N TRP A 737 -4.51 -3.77 -54.13
CA TRP A 737 -5.91 -4.21 -53.96
C TRP A 737 -6.92 -3.44 -54.82
N ARG A 738 -6.49 -2.48 -55.65
CA ARG A 738 -7.37 -1.62 -56.49
C ARG A 738 -8.31 -2.38 -57.44
N LYS A 739 -8.06 -3.66 -57.75
CA LYS A 739 -8.85 -4.45 -58.72
C LYS A 739 -9.97 -5.31 -58.13
N VAL A 740 -10.07 -5.43 -56.80
CA VAL A 740 -11.10 -6.26 -56.12
C VAL A 740 -12.31 -5.38 -55.80
N ASP A 741 -13.55 -5.87 -55.95
CA ASP A 741 -14.77 -5.12 -55.60
C ASP A 741 -14.94 -4.95 -54.08
N ASN A 742 -15.49 -3.83 -53.62
CA ASN A 742 -15.73 -3.53 -52.21
C ASN A 742 -16.66 -4.57 -51.56
N ALA A 743 -17.65 -5.11 -52.27
CA ALA A 743 -18.53 -6.14 -51.72
C ALA A 743 -17.77 -7.45 -51.36
N ILE A 744 -16.76 -7.79 -52.15
CA ILE A 744 -15.91 -8.97 -51.88
C ILE A 744 -14.95 -8.68 -50.72
N VAL A 745 -14.37 -7.47 -50.68
CA VAL A 745 -13.52 -7.03 -49.56
C VAL A 745 -14.33 -7.00 -48.26
N GLU A 746 -15.56 -6.50 -48.27
CA GLU A 746 -16.49 -6.52 -47.13
C GLU A 746 -16.76 -7.95 -46.65
N SER A 747 -17.08 -8.88 -47.56
CA SER A 747 -17.35 -10.27 -47.19
C SER A 747 -16.13 -11.00 -46.64
N ILE A 748 -14.93 -10.73 -47.17
CA ILE A 748 -13.67 -11.29 -46.66
C ILE A 748 -13.38 -10.75 -45.26
N LEU A 749 -13.43 -9.43 -45.09
CA LEU A 749 -13.15 -8.78 -43.81
C LEU A 749 -14.18 -9.16 -42.74
N ALA A 750 -15.45 -9.35 -43.11
CA ALA A 750 -16.52 -9.72 -42.17
C ALA A 750 -16.37 -11.15 -41.61
N ARG A 751 -15.57 -11.99 -42.28
CA ARG A 751 -15.26 -13.37 -41.85
C ARG A 751 -13.97 -13.49 -41.03
N LEU A 752 -13.18 -12.44 -40.93
CA LEU A 752 -11.96 -12.45 -40.10
C LEU A 752 -12.32 -12.37 -38.60
N PRO A 753 -11.44 -12.85 -37.69
CA PRO A 753 -11.60 -12.63 -36.25
C PRO A 753 -11.57 -11.13 -35.90
N VAL A 754 -12.21 -10.77 -34.78
CA VAL A 754 -12.41 -9.35 -34.42
C VAL A 754 -11.09 -8.56 -34.28
N ALA A 755 -10.08 -9.10 -33.59
CA ALA A 755 -8.82 -8.37 -33.45
C ALA A 755 -8.08 -8.14 -34.78
N ASP A 756 -8.33 -8.99 -35.77
CA ASP A 756 -7.67 -8.91 -37.07
C ASP A 756 -8.31 -7.84 -37.97
N PHE A 757 -9.60 -7.52 -37.82
CA PHE A 757 -10.19 -6.37 -38.52
C PHE A 757 -9.64 -5.04 -38.03
N PHE A 758 -9.35 -4.89 -36.73
CA PHE A 758 -8.76 -3.64 -36.20
C PHE A 758 -7.38 -3.38 -36.81
N ARG A 759 -6.59 -4.44 -37.01
CA ARG A 759 -5.32 -4.36 -37.72
C ARG A 759 -5.51 -4.04 -39.20
N CYS A 760 -6.58 -4.54 -39.82
CA CYS A 760 -6.92 -4.26 -41.21
C CYS A 760 -7.26 -2.78 -41.46
N GLN A 761 -7.72 -2.03 -40.46
CA GLN A 761 -7.93 -0.58 -40.59
C GLN A 761 -6.61 0.18 -40.85
N ALA A 762 -5.48 -0.32 -40.33
CA ALA A 762 -4.17 0.30 -40.51
C ALA A 762 -3.51 -0.02 -41.87
N VAL A 763 -4.11 -0.89 -42.69
CA VAL A 763 -3.53 -1.35 -43.96
C VAL A 763 -3.64 -0.28 -45.06
N CYS A 764 -4.83 0.29 -45.27
CA CYS A 764 -5.02 1.44 -46.17
C CYS A 764 -6.34 2.17 -45.91
N ARG A 765 -6.42 3.44 -46.34
CA ARG A 765 -7.63 4.30 -46.20
C ARG A 765 -8.88 3.66 -46.82
N ARG A 766 -8.73 2.80 -47.84
CA ARG A 766 -9.86 2.10 -48.46
C ARG A 766 -10.42 1.03 -47.53
N TRP A 767 -9.57 0.22 -46.89
CA TRP A 767 -10.00 -0.80 -45.93
C TRP A 767 -10.61 -0.14 -44.69
N GLU A 768 -10.01 0.95 -44.21
CA GLU A 768 -10.60 1.81 -43.16
C GLU A 768 -12.00 2.30 -43.56
N SER A 769 -12.16 2.83 -44.79
CA SER A 769 -13.47 3.27 -45.30
C SER A 769 -14.49 2.14 -45.45
N VAL A 770 -14.04 0.93 -45.84
CA VAL A 770 -14.90 -0.25 -45.96
C VAL A 770 -15.34 -0.75 -44.57
N ILE A 771 -14.43 -0.82 -43.61
CA ILE A 771 -14.74 -1.25 -42.24
C ILE A 771 -15.65 -0.25 -41.53
N CYS A 772 -15.54 1.04 -41.86
CA CYS A 772 -16.43 2.09 -41.35
C CYS A 772 -17.80 2.13 -42.05
N SER A 773 -18.01 1.35 -43.13
CA SER A 773 -19.24 1.39 -43.92
C SER A 773 -20.45 0.77 -43.19
N PRO A 774 -21.68 1.25 -43.42
CA PRO A 774 -22.88 0.64 -42.85
C PRO A 774 -23.21 -0.73 -43.45
N THR A 775 -22.73 -1.03 -44.67
CA THR A 775 -22.90 -2.33 -45.33
C THR A 775 -22.01 -3.40 -44.69
N PHE A 776 -20.77 -3.05 -44.34
CA PHE A 776 -19.88 -3.92 -43.60
C PHE A 776 -20.44 -4.31 -42.21
N LYS A 777 -21.01 -3.33 -41.49
CA LYS A 777 -21.66 -3.53 -40.18
C LYS A 777 -22.81 -4.54 -40.23
N LYS A 778 -23.67 -4.45 -41.24
CA LYS A 778 -24.72 -5.45 -41.49
C LYS A 778 -24.15 -6.82 -41.85
N ALA A 779 -23.14 -6.86 -42.73
CA ALA A 779 -22.47 -8.10 -43.11
C ALA A 779 -21.84 -8.79 -41.89
N THR A 780 -21.20 -8.06 -40.98
CA THR A 780 -20.64 -8.65 -39.75
C THR A 780 -21.71 -9.30 -38.89
N LYS A 781 -22.92 -8.73 -38.78
CA LYS A 781 -24.04 -9.35 -38.03
C LYS A 781 -24.60 -10.60 -38.71
N GLU A 782 -24.68 -10.59 -40.05
CA GLU A 782 -25.22 -11.72 -40.81
C GLU A 782 -24.28 -12.93 -40.84
N PHE A 783 -22.96 -12.70 -40.82
CA PHE A 783 -21.96 -13.77 -40.94
C PHE A 783 -21.44 -14.32 -39.61
N SER A 784 -21.92 -13.84 -38.45
CA SER A 784 -21.23 -14.08 -37.19
C SER A 784 -22.06 -14.75 -36.09
N ASN A 785 -21.88 -16.06 -35.93
CA ASN A 785 -21.99 -16.72 -34.63
C ASN A 785 -20.63 -16.59 -33.92
N ARG A 786 -20.32 -15.40 -33.38
CA ARG A 786 -19.04 -15.16 -32.70
C ARG A 786 -19.03 -15.84 -31.33
N LEU A 787 -17.89 -16.41 -30.95
CA LEU A 787 -17.67 -16.87 -29.57
C LEU A 787 -17.29 -15.67 -28.68
N PRO A 788 -17.61 -15.71 -27.38
CA PRO A 788 -17.34 -14.60 -26.48
C PRO A 788 -15.84 -14.41 -26.23
N TRP A 789 -15.46 -13.19 -25.92
CA TRP A 789 -14.16 -12.87 -25.35
C TRP A 789 -14.28 -12.84 -23.83
N PHE A 790 -13.25 -13.34 -23.14
CA PHE A 790 -13.15 -13.18 -21.69
C PHE A 790 -12.06 -12.16 -21.39
N PHE A 791 -12.48 -10.97 -20.96
CA PHE A 791 -11.56 -9.93 -20.50
C PHE A 791 -11.06 -10.30 -19.11
N MET A 792 -9.75 -10.45 -18.95
CA MET A 792 -9.17 -10.93 -17.69
C MET A 792 -8.69 -9.76 -16.83
N LEU A 793 -9.10 -9.71 -15.58
CA LEU A 793 -8.46 -8.86 -14.59
C LEU A 793 -7.26 -9.57 -13.99
N GLY A 794 -6.15 -8.85 -13.88
CA GLY A 794 -4.96 -9.33 -13.18
C GLY A 794 -4.68 -8.51 -11.93
N ILE A 795 -3.78 -9.00 -11.08
CA ILE A 795 -3.36 -8.29 -9.85
C ILE A 795 -2.80 -6.89 -10.16
N LYS A 796 -2.09 -6.76 -11.29
CA LYS A 796 -1.57 -5.47 -11.80
C LYS A 796 -2.57 -4.93 -12.83
N PHE A 797 -3.34 -3.91 -12.45
CA PHE A 797 -4.31 -3.25 -13.32
C PHE A 797 -3.68 -2.13 -14.15
N PRO A 798 -4.05 -1.95 -15.44
CA PRO A 798 -4.88 -2.81 -16.27
C PRO A 798 -4.07 -3.92 -16.95
N SER A 799 -4.59 -5.15 -16.97
CA SER A 799 -3.89 -6.30 -17.57
C SER A 799 -3.86 -6.23 -19.11
N ASN A 800 -4.88 -5.59 -19.71
CA ASN A 800 -5.17 -5.53 -21.15
C ASN A 800 -5.11 -6.91 -21.83
N VAL A 801 -5.53 -7.95 -21.11
CA VAL A 801 -5.53 -9.34 -21.58
C VAL A 801 -6.96 -9.80 -21.84
N VAL A 802 -7.16 -10.43 -23.00
CA VAL A 802 -8.40 -11.09 -23.36
C VAL A 802 -8.09 -12.53 -23.77
N TYR A 803 -8.93 -13.49 -23.33
CA TYR A 803 -8.98 -14.80 -23.95
C TYR A 803 -9.96 -14.80 -25.11
N ASP A 804 -9.47 -15.08 -26.31
CA ASP A 804 -10.30 -15.13 -27.51
C ASP A 804 -10.72 -16.57 -27.78
N MET A 805 -12.00 -16.87 -27.52
CA MET A 805 -12.57 -18.20 -27.72
C MET A 805 -12.68 -18.59 -29.21
N GLU A 806 -12.64 -17.65 -30.16
CA GLU A 806 -12.69 -17.99 -31.60
C GLU A 806 -11.41 -18.62 -32.10
N VAL A 807 -10.27 -18.15 -31.57
CA VAL A 807 -8.93 -18.61 -31.98
C VAL A 807 -8.22 -19.42 -30.91
N ASP A 808 -8.86 -19.60 -29.75
CA ASP A 808 -8.38 -20.36 -28.60
C ASP A 808 -6.99 -19.88 -28.10
N LYS A 809 -6.83 -18.54 -28.00
CA LYS A 809 -5.55 -17.91 -27.65
C LYS A 809 -5.71 -16.66 -26.78
N TRP A 810 -4.69 -16.41 -25.95
CA TRP A 810 -4.48 -15.14 -25.27
C TRP A 810 -4.16 -14.02 -26.27
N ARG A 811 -4.82 -12.87 -26.11
CA ARG A 811 -4.58 -11.65 -26.88
C ARG A 811 -4.31 -10.48 -25.93
N HIS A 812 -3.26 -9.72 -26.20
CA HIS A 812 -2.99 -8.45 -25.55
C HIS A 812 -3.57 -7.34 -26.41
N ILE A 813 -4.67 -6.72 -25.97
CA ILE A 813 -5.41 -5.73 -26.74
C ILE A 813 -5.46 -4.44 -25.93
N CYS A 814 -5.09 -3.33 -26.57
CA CYS A 814 -5.23 -2.01 -25.96
C CYS A 814 -6.70 -1.58 -25.99
N LEU A 815 -7.44 -1.93 -24.93
CA LEU A 815 -8.84 -1.52 -24.78
C LEU A 815 -8.90 -0.05 -24.33
N GLN A 816 -9.85 0.70 -24.89
CA GLN A 816 -10.05 2.11 -24.60
C GLN A 816 -10.97 2.28 -23.37
N ILE A 817 -10.52 1.79 -22.22
CA ILE A 817 -11.20 2.02 -20.94
C ILE A 817 -10.74 3.40 -20.42
N HIS A 818 -11.69 4.33 -20.27
CA HIS A 818 -11.41 5.66 -19.76
C HIS A 818 -10.65 5.58 -18.41
N SER A 819 -9.56 6.33 -18.33
CA SER A 819 -8.68 6.41 -17.16
C SER A 819 -8.59 7.86 -16.72
N ASP A 820 -9.02 8.16 -15.49
CA ASP A 820 -8.94 9.50 -14.91
C ASP A 820 -7.55 9.67 -14.28
N ALA A 821 -6.83 10.74 -14.64
CA ALA A 821 -5.49 11.04 -14.12
C ALA A 821 -4.43 9.92 -14.26
N GLY A 822 -4.59 8.99 -15.23
CA GLY A 822 -3.67 7.88 -15.47
C GLY A 822 -3.88 6.65 -14.58
N ILE A 823 -4.99 6.59 -13.84
CA ILE A 823 -5.37 5.47 -12.98
C ILE A 823 -6.45 4.63 -13.67
N PRO A 824 -6.31 3.28 -13.74
CA PRO A 824 -7.25 2.42 -14.45
C PRO A 824 -8.59 2.27 -13.72
N SER A 825 -9.68 2.28 -14.47
CA SER A 825 -11.05 2.01 -13.97
C SER A 825 -11.28 0.50 -13.76
N ILE A 826 -12.12 0.14 -12.79
CA ILE A 826 -12.41 -1.25 -12.41
C ILE A 826 -13.74 -1.68 -13.03
N PRO A 827 -13.80 -2.79 -13.80
CA PRO A 827 -15.07 -3.31 -14.27
C PRO A 827 -15.83 -4.02 -13.15
N LEU A 828 -17.14 -3.77 -13.10
CA LEU A 828 -18.07 -4.34 -12.11
C LEU A 828 -19.06 -5.31 -12.73
N ALA A 829 -19.47 -5.06 -13.98
CA ALA A 829 -20.38 -5.94 -14.71
C ALA A 829 -20.13 -5.83 -16.21
N ALA A 830 -20.38 -6.91 -16.95
CA ALA A 830 -20.30 -6.91 -18.40
C ALA A 830 -21.54 -7.60 -19.00
N SER A 831 -22.02 -7.10 -20.13
CA SER A 831 -23.16 -7.66 -20.84
C SER A 831 -23.04 -7.34 -22.32
N ASN A 832 -23.00 -8.36 -23.16
CA ASN A 832 -22.69 -8.25 -24.59
C ASN A 832 -21.38 -7.45 -24.82
N GLY A 833 -21.41 -6.44 -25.69
CA GLY A 833 -20.26 -5.58 -26.01
C GLY A 833 -20.07 -4.37 -25.11
N LEU A 834 -20.71 -4.32 -23.95
CA LEU A 834 -20.61 -3.21 -22.99
C LEU A 834 -20.03 -3.68 -21.65
N MET A 835 -19.31 -2.77 -20.99
CA MET A 835 -18.76 -2.95 -19.65
C MET A 835 -19.14 -1.78 -18.75
N CYS A 836 -19.70 -2.09 -17.60
CA CYS A 836 -19.96 -1.16 -16.51
C CYS A 836 -18.72 -1.09 -15.62
N CYS A 837 -18.14 0.11 -15.49
CA CYS A 837 -16.91 0.35 -14.77
C CYS A 837 -17.09 1.44 -13.72
N VAL A 838 -16.30 1.36 -12.65
CA VAL A 838 -16.20 2.39 -11.63
C VAL A 838 -14.82 3.03 -11.68
N SER A 839 -14.80 4.35 -11.62
CA SER A 839 -13.58 5.15 -11.50
C SER A 839 -13.14 5.26 -10.03
N ARG A 840 -11.88 5.66 -9.78
CA ARG A 840 -11.39 5.89 -8.40
C ARG A 840 -12.18 6.97 -7.65
N THR A 841 -12.76 7.93 -8.36
CA THR A 841 -13.61 8.98 -7.79
C THR A 841 -14.99 8.47 -7.38
N GLY A 842 -15.26 7.17 -7.61
CA GLY A 842 -16.54 6.52 -7.39
C GLY A 842 -17.47 6.63 -8.59
N MET A 843 -17.23 7.49 -9.57
CA MET A 843 -18.17 7.67 -10.67
C MET A 843 -18.35 6.38 -11.49
N LEU A 844 -19.60 5.97 -11.68
CA LEU A 844 -19.99 4.82 -12.48
C LEU A 844 -20.15 5.26 -13.95
N PHE A 845 -19.63 4.46 -14.87
CA PHE A 845 -19.82 4.70 -16.29
C PHE A 845 -19.94 3.38 -17.05
N VAL A 846 -20.70 3.40 -18.13
CA VAL A 846 -20.76 2.29 -19.07
C VAL A 846 -19.91 2.65 -20.27
N CYS A 847 -19.11 1.70 -20.75
CA CYS A 847 -18.27 1.90 -21.91
C CYS A 847 -18.30 0.70 -22.86
N ASN A 848 -18.01 0.96 -24.13
CA ASN A 848 -17.56 -0.06 -25.07
C ASN A 848 -16.02 0.04 -25.20
N PRO A 849 -15.27 -0.90 -24.60
CA PRO A 849 -13.81 -0.90 -24.61
C PRO A 849 -13.17 -0.99 -26.01
N LEU A 850 -13.92 -1.41 -27.04
CA LEU A 850 -13.41 -1.57 -28.40
C LEU A 850 -13.42 -0.26 -29.20
N ASN A 851 -14.42 0.59 -29.00
CA ASN A 851 -14.58 1.84 -29.76
C ASN A 851 -14.37 3.10 -28.90
N GLY A 852 -14.14 2.93 -27.60
CA GLY A 852 -13.89 4.02 -26.65
C GLY A 852 -15.12 4.85 -26.31
N SER A 853 -16.32 4.47 -26.76
CA SER A 853 -17.55 5.15 -26.34
C SER A 853 -17.78 4.91 -24.85
N ALA A 854 -18.04 5.98 -24.10
CA ALA A 854 -18.34 5.92 -22.69
C ALA A 854 -19.46 6.90 -22.35
N ARG A 855 -20.32 6.49 -21.43
CA ARG A 855 -21.38 7.31 -20.85
C ARG A 855 -21.28 7.24 -19.34
N ASN A 856 -21.14 8.42 -18.72
CA ASN A 856 -21.22 8.55 -17.27
C ASN A 856 -22.66 8.34 -16.83
N ILE A 857 -22.82 7.58 -15.75
CA ILE A 857 -24.08 7.43 -15.06
C ILE A 857 -23.93 8.26 -13.78
N ASP A 858 -24.71 9.34 -13.66
CA ASP A 858 -24.68 10.14 -12.45
C ASP A 858 -25.18 9.27 -11.28
N VAL A 859 -24.29 8.98 -10.34
CA VAL A 859 -24.58 8.24 -9.11
C VAL A 859 -24.50 9.19 -7.93
N VAL A 860 -25.55 9.23 -7.12
CA VAL A 860 -25.52 9.86 -5.81
C VAL A 860 -24.96 8.83 -4.84
N PHE A 861 -23.67 8.88 -4.52
CA PHE A 861 -23.12 8.07 -3.42
C PHE A 861 -23.71 8.54 -2.10
N GLY A 862 -24.72 7.83 -1.62
CA GLY A 862 -25.16 7.86 -0.22
C GLY A 862 -24.26 6.97 0.65
N THR A 863 -24.36 7.12 1.97
CA THR A 863 -23.71 6.29 2.99
C THR A 863 -24.31 4.87 3.09
N GLU A 864 -24.68 4.28 1.96
CA GLU A 864 -25.45 3.03 1.86
C GLU A 864 -24.55 1.85 1.46
N TRP A 865 -24.95 0.64 1.87
CA TRP A 865 -24.18 -0.58 1.65
C TRP A 865 -24.77 -1.31 0.42
N PHE A 866 -23.97 -1.46 -0.64
CA PHE A 866 -24.35 -2.19 -1.85
C PHE A 866 -24.28 -3.70 -1.62
N LYS A 867 -25.22 -4.45 -2.20
CA LYS A 867 -25.22 -5.92 -2.18
C LYS A 867 -24.90 -6.57 -3.53
N ALA A 868 -25.23 -5.90 -4.64
CA ALA A 868 -24.92 -6.37 -6.00
C ALA A 868 -25.12 -5.25 -7.04
N ILE A 869 -24.28 -5.24 -8.08
CA ILE A 869 -24.43 -4.43 -9.29
C ILE A 869 -24.40 -5.37 -10.50
N THR A 870 -25.38 -5.22 -11.38
CA THR A 870 -25.52 -6.06 -12.58
C THR A 870 -25.87 -5.20 -13.78
N MET A 871 -25.60 -5.69 -14.99
CA MET A 871 -25.96 -5.00 -16.21
C MET A 871 -26.63 -5.94 -17.19
N HIS A 872 -27.69 -5.45 -17.82
CA HIS A 872 -28.37 -6.14 -18.89
C HIS A 872 -28.37 -5.27 -20.15
N ALA A 873 -27.71 -5.74 -21.21
CA ALA A 873 -27.73 -5.08 -22.52
C ALA A 873 -28.68 -5.79 -23.49
N ARG A 874 -29.58 -5.04 -24.11
CA ARG A 874 -30.51 -5.51 -25.15
C ARG A 874 -30.41 -4.63 -26.39
N GLY A 875 -29.69 -5.10 -27.40
CA GLY A 875 -29.46 -4.33 -28.64
C GLY A 875 -28.74 -3.01 -28.33
N SER A 876 -29.34 -1.88 -28.72
CA SER A 876 -28.78 -0.54 -28.50
C SER A 876 -29.15 0.11 -27.16
N SER A 877 -29.82 -0.62 -26.27
CA SER A 877 -30.20 -0.14 -24.94
C SER A 877 -29.65 -1.07 -23.87
N TYR A 878 -29.25 -0.51 -22.74
CA TYR A 878 -28.86 -1.24 -21.56
C TYR A 878 -29.56 -0.71 -20.31
N GLU A 879 -29.65 -1.58 -19.31
CA GLU A 879 -30.15 -1.31 -17.98
C GLU A 879 -29.08 -1.73 -16.96
N VAL A 880 -28.82 -0.87 -15.97
CA VAL A 880 -27.92 -1.17 -14.85
C VAL A 880 -28.77 -1.31 -13.59
N CYS A 881 -28.67 -2.46 -12.93
CA CYS A 881 -29.42 -2.76 -11.72
C CYS A 881 -28.50 -2.77 -10.51
N GLU A 882 -28.88 -2.02 -9.49
CA GLU A 882 -28.20 -1.89 -8.20
C GLU A 882 -29.14 -2.40 -7.11
N ILE A 883 -28.66 -3.30 -6.26
CA ILE A 883 -29.39 -3.83 -5.11
C ILE A 883 -28.70 -3.33 -3.85
N CYS A 884 -29.47 -2.68 -2.98
CA CYS A 884 -28.94 -2.03 -1.79
C CYS A 884 -29.79 -2.31 -0.55
N TRP A 885 -29.15 -2.15 0.61
CA TRP A 885 -29.75 -2.37 1.91
C TRP A 885 -29.81 -1.07 2.72
N MET A 886 -31.00 -0.67 3.15
CA MET A 886 -31.18 0.50 4.03
C MET A 886 -32.20 0.18 5.12
N VAL A 887 -31.80 0.34 6.39
CA VAL A 887 -32.65 0.32 7.60
C VAL A 887 -33.80 -0.70 7.52
N ASN A 888 -33.45 -1.99 7.48
CA ASN A 888 -34.36 -3.14 7.47
C ASN A 888 -35.19 -3.38 6.19
N PHE A 889 -34.90 -2.70 5.08
CA PHE A 889 -35.53 -2.93 3.79
C PHE A 889 -34.50 -3.17 2.67
N LEU A 890 -34.80 -4.14 1.79
CA LEU A 890 -34.11 -4.32 0.51
C LEU A 890 -34.76 -3.40 -0.52
N TYR A 891 -33.97 -2.66 -1.28
CA TYR A 891 -34.47 -1.87 -2.40
C TYR A 891 -33.60 -2.08 -3.64
N MET A 892 -34.18 -1.78 -4.79
CA MET A 892 -33.54 -1.93 -6.09
C MET A 892 -33.61 -0.61 -6.84
N ARG A 893 -32.48 -0.20 -7.42
CA ARG A 893 -32.37 0.91 -8.35
C ARG A 893 -32.05 0.39 -9.74
N ILE A 894 -32.79 0.85 -10.74
CA ILE A 894 -32.57 0.48 -12.14
C ILE A 894 -32.38 1.75 -12.94
N TYR A 895 -31.20 1.90 -13.55
CA TYR A 895 -30.93 2.91 -14.56
C TYR A 895 -31.29 2.36 -15.94
N SER A 896 -32.05 3.12 -16.72
CA SER A 896 -32.33 2.77 -18.12
C SER A 896 -31.71 3.80 -19.06
N SER A 897 -30.90 3.31 -20.00
CA SER A 897 -30.29 4.14 -21.05
C SER A 897 -31.30 4.84 -21.97
N LEU A 898 -32.54 4.30 -22.08
CA LEU A 898 -33.61 4.87 -22.90
C LEU A 898 -34.25 6.10 -22.25
N SER A 899 -34.51 6.04 -20.94
CA SER A 899 -35.08 7.15 -20.18
C SER A 899 -34.02 8.09 -19.61
N ASN A 900 -32.76 7.66 -19.62
CA ASN A 900 -31.62 8.33 -18.99
C ASN A 900 -31.91 8.72 -17.53
N ASN A 901 -32.61 7.85 -16.80
CA ASN A 901 -33.05 8.12 -15.44
C ASN A 901 -33.01 6.85 -14.58
N TRP A 902 -32.87 7.06 -13.27
CA TRP A 902 -32.97 6.03 -12.26
C TRP A 902 -34.42 5.80 -11.84
N THR A 903 -34.77 4.54 -11.62
CA THR A 903 -36.02 4.12 -11.00
C THR A 903 -35.70 3.36 -9.73
N GLU A 904 -36.28 3.77 -8.60
CA GLU A 904 -36.03 3.18 -7.29
C GLU A 904 -37.32 2.63 -6.71
N PHE A 905 -37.26 1.41 -6.15
CA PHE A 905 -38.40 0.81 -5.45
C PHE A 905 -37.96 -0.20 -4.39
N PRO A 906 -38.71 -0.32 -3.28
CA PRO A 906 -38.48 -1.36 -2.29
C PRO A 906 -38.88 -2.74 -2.83
N LEU A 907 -38.16 -3.77 -2.38
CA LEU A 907 -38.42 -5.17 -2.70
C LEU A 907 -39.13 -5.86 -1.53
N THR A 908 -40.20 -6.58 -1.84
CA THR A 908 -40.87 -7.44 -0.85
C THR A 908 -40.17 -8.80 -0.81
N VAL A 909 -39.62 -9.16 0.35
CA VAL A 909 -38.86 -10.42 0.52
C VAL A 909 -39.79 -11.59 0.78
N ILE A 910 -39.61 -12.67 0.03
CA ILE A 910 -40.39 -13.92 0.09
C ILE A 910 -39.42 -15.09 0.13
N CYS A 911 -39.69 -16.11 0.96
CA CYS A 911 -38.93 -17.36 0.95
C CYS A 911 -39.51 -18.32 -0.09
N PHE A 912 -38.66 -18.99 -0.87
CA PHE A 912 -39.09 -19.95 -1.89
C PHE A 912 -39.80 -21.18 -1.27
N ASP A 913 -39.38 -21.60 -0.07
CA ASP A 913 -40.07 -22.64 0.71
C ASP A 913 -40.47 -22.11 2.11
N PRO A 914 -41.78 -21.99 2.42
CA PRO A 914 -42.25 -21.58 3.75
C PRO A 914 -41.86 -22.54 4.87
N ASN A 915 -41.75 -23.84 4.58
CA ASN A 915 -41.45 -24.87 5.60
C ASN A 915 -39.98 -24.83 6.06
N TYR A 916 -39.11 -24.18 5.30
CA TYR A 916 -37.71 -23.93 5.69
C TYR A 916 -37.62 -22.97 6.89
N VAL A 917 -38.62 -22.10 7.08
CA VAL A 917 -38.62 -21.07 8.12
C VAL A 917 -38.99 -21.65 9.50
N GLU A 918 -39.93 -22.61 9.57
CA GLU A 918 -40.39 -23.18 10.85
C GLU A 918 -39.31 -23.97 11.62
N SER A 919 -38.33 -24.54 10.92
CA SER A 919 -37.22 -25.28 11.53
C SER A 919 -36.01 -24.41 11.91
N ASN A 920 -35.88 -23.23 11.29
CA ASN A 920 -34.74 -22.31 11.45
C ASN A 920 -35.20 -20.89 11.85
N ASN A 921 -36.16 -20.80 12.77
CA ASN A 921 -36.79 -19.55 13.27
C ASN A 921 -35.84 -18.54 13.96
N LEU A 922 -34.51 -18.69 13.87
CA LEU A 922 -33.53 -17.65 14.20
C LEU A 922 -32.92 -16.96 12.97
N VAL A 923 -33.08 -17.50 11.76
CA VAL A 923 -32.30 -17.07 10.59
C VAL A 923 -32.95 -15.91 9.84
N ALA A 924 -34.28 -15.88 9.69
CA ALA A 924 -34.95 -14.77 8.98
C ALA A 924 -34.88 -13.42 9.73
N GLY A 925 -34.88 -13.44 11.07
CA GLY A 925 -34.76 -12.25 11.92
C GLY A 925 -33.30 -11.79 12.14
N ASN A 926 -32.34 -12.71 12.18
CA ASN A 926 -30.92 -12.39 12.41
C ASN A 926 -30.10 -12.23 11.12
N MET A 927 -30.54 -12.76 9.96
CA MET A 927 -29.92 -12.42 8.66
C MET A 927 -30.10 -10.94 8.30
N LEU A 928 -31.08 -10.26 8.91
CA LEU A 928 -31.34 -8.84 8.76
C LEU A 928 -30.55 -7.97 9.77
N HIS A 929 -29.95 -8.60 10.79
CA HIS A 929 -29.13 -7.95 11.83
C HIS A 929 -27.64 -8.30 11.77
N ALA A 930 -27.20 -9.10 10.79
CA ALA A 930 -25.80 -9.46 10.59
C ALA A 930 -24.93 -8.31 10.01
N GLY A 931 -25.31 -7.05 10.25
CA GLY A 931 -24.41 -5.89 10.16
C GLY A 931 -23.65 -5.63 11.46
N GLU A 932 -24.03 -6.25 12.58
CA GLU A 932 -23.42 -6.02 13.90
C GLU A 932 -23.25 -7.31 14.71
N MET A 933 -22.27 -8.17 14.38
CA MET A 933 -21.55 -8.95 15.39
C MET A 933 -20.28 -9.61 14.82
N LEU A 934 -19.13 -9.07 15.27
CA LEU A 934 -17.84 -9.75 15.45
C LEU A 934 -17.25 -10.52 14.26
N LEU A 935 -16.59 -9.77 13.38
CA LEU A 935 -15.21 -10.07 13.00
C LEU A 935 -14.37 -8.78 13.13
N PRO A 936 -13.11 -8.85 13.59
CA PRO A 936 -12.23 -7.69 13.65
C PRO A 936 -12.13 -7.06 12.25
N ALA A 937 -12.18 -5.74 12.18
CA ALA A 937 -11.88 -4.93 11.00
C ALA A 937 -10.39 -5.02 10.58
N HIS A 938 -9.91 -6.25 10.41
CA HIS A 938 -8.63 -6.62 9.82
C HIS A 938 -8.93 -7.59 8.68
N ARG A 939 -9.54 -7.06 7.61
CA ARG A 939 -9.48 -7.58 6.23
C ARG A 939 -10.33 -6.70 5.29
N ILE A 940 -10.03 -5.41 5.26
CA ILE A 940 -9.99 -4.65 4.00
C ILE A 940 -8.70 -3.83 4.10
N ASN A 941 -7.59 -4.49 3.75
CA ASN A 941 -6.38 -3.80 3.37
C ASN A 941 -6.02 -4.29 1.97
N VAL A 942 -6.94 -4.09 1.04
CA VAL A 942 -6.66 -4.11 -0.40
C VAL A 942 -7.36 -2.88 -0.95
N GLU A 943 -6.63 -1.79 -1.09
CA GLU A 943 -7.16 -0.54 -1.62
C GLU A 943 -7.64 -0.66 -3.09
N TRP A 944 -7.41 -1.78 -3.82
CA TRP A 944 -7.69 -1.85 -5.27
C TRP A 944 -7.92 -3.27 -5.87
N ALA A 945 -8.82 -4.10 -5.32
CA ALA A 945 -9.31 -5.31 -5.99
C ALA A 945 -10.80 -5.57 -5.64
N PRO A 946 -11.59 -6.21 -6.54
CA PRO A 946 -13.04 -6.19 -6.45
C PRO A 946 -13.53 -6.98 -5.24
N THR A 947 -14.34 -6.33 -4.42
CA THR A 947 -15.09 -6.95 -3.33
C THR A 947 -16.02 -8.02 -3.92
N ARG A 948 -15.97 -9.24 -3.38
CA ARG A 948 -16.92 -10.34 -3.67
C ARG A 948 -18.39 -9.95 -3.47
N GLU A 949 -18.65 -8.82 -2.83
CA GLU A 949 -19.96 -8.31 -2.46
C GLU A 949 -20.68 -7.52 -3.58
N ILE A 950 -20.14 -7.46 -4.81
CA ILE A 950 -20.70 -6.61 -5.88
C ILE A 950 -21.22 -7.39 -7.10
N GLU A 951 -20.90 -8.67 -7.27
CA GLU A 951 -21.21 -9.36 -8.53
C GLU A 951 -22.57 -10.06 -8.50
N GLY A 952 -23.44 -9.73 -9.47
CA GLY A 952 -24.72 -10.38 -9.67
C GLY A 952 -24.99 -10.64 -11.15
N VAL A 953 -25.90 -11.58 -11.42
CA VAL A 953 -26.23 -12.02 -12.78
C VAL A 953 -27.68 -11.73 -13.11
N THR A 954 -27.98 -11.52 -14.40
CA THR A 954 -29.34 -11.25 -14.86
C THR A 954 -29.81 -12.35 -15.81
N THR A 955 -31.07 -12.77 -15.68
CA THR A 955 -31.73 -13.67 -16.64
C THR A 955 -33.20 -13.27 -16.81
N PHE A 956 -33.89 -13.87 -17.78
CA PHE A 956 -35.33 -13.72 -17.95
C PHE A 956 -36.06 -14.93 -17.41
N ASN A 957 -37.14 -14.70 -16.67
CA ASN A 957 -38.03 -15.79 -16.29
C ASN A 957 -38.90 -16.24 -17.48
N SER A 958 -39.62 -17.34 -17.30
CA SER A 958 -40.55 -17.87 -18.32
C SER A 958 -41.71 -16.91 -18.67
N SER A 959 -41.99 -15.91 -17.84
CA SER A 959 -42.97 -14.85 -18.13
C SER A 959 -42.37 -13.62 -18.84
N GLY A 960 -41.07 -13.62 -19.12
CA GLY A 960 -40.36 -12.52 -19.78
C GLY A 960 -39.97 -11.36 -18.87
N ASP A 961 -40.11 -11.50 -17.54
CA ASP A 961 -39.63 -10.52 -16.57
C ASP A 961 -38.12 -10.66 -16.36
N LEU A 962 -37.43 -9.53 -16.20
CA LEU A 962 -36.02 -9.49 -15.82
C LEU A 962 -35.87 -9.93 -14.36
N MET A 963 -34.97 -10.89 -14.14
CA MET A 963 -34.60 -11.41 -12.84
C MET A 963 -33.14 -11.11 -12.57
N VAL A 964 -32.86 -10.54 -11.40
CA VAL A 964 -31.51 -10.24 -10.92
C VAL A 964 -31.17 -11.20 -9.80
N TYR A 965 -30.09 -11.95 -9.92
CA TYR A 965 -29.64 -12.94 -8.94
C TYR A 965 -28.30 -12.54 -8.34
N TYR A 966 -28.15 -12.72 -7.03
CA TYR A 966 -26.89 -12.54 -6.33
C TYR A 966 -26.75 -13.57 -5.20
N LEU A 967 -25.52 -13.79 -4.75
CA LEU A 967 -25.21 -14.69 -3.63
C LEU A 967 -24.91 -13.87 -2.38
N GLU A 968 -25.54 -14.24 -1.27
CA GLU A 968 -25.17 -13.74 0.07
C GLU A 968 -23.89 -14.43 0.56
N PRO A 969 -23.10 -13.81 1.47
CA PRO A 969 -21.91 -14.42 2.06
C PRO A 969 -22.15 -15.77 2.76
N SER A 970 -23.40 -16.05 3.13
CA SER A 970 -23.84 -17.33 3.68
C SER A 970 -23.97 -18.46 2.65
N GLY A 971 -23.78 -18.18 1.35
CA GLY A 971 -24.00 -19.13 0.25
C GLY A 971 -25.46 -19.24 -0.18
N GLN A 972 -26.31 -18.30 0.26
CA GLN A 972 -27.73 -18.27 -0.07
C GLN A 972 -27.98 -17.47 -1.36
N LEU A 973 -28.73 -18.08 -2.28
CA LEU A 973 -29.14 -17.41 -3.53
C LEU A 973 -30.39 -16.55 -3.30
N VAL A 974 -30.31 -15.30 -3.75
CA VAL A 974 -31.44 -14.36 -3.77
C VAL A 974 -31.74 -13.96 -5.21
N GLY A 975 -32.99 -14.13 -5.63
CA GLY A 975 -33.46 -13.73 -6.96
C GLY A 975 -34.53 -12.64 -6.88
N CYS A 976 -34.24 -11.47 -7.44
CA CYS A 976 -35.12 -10.31 -7.43
C CYS A 976 -35.84 -10.17 -8.79
N ASN A 977 -37.17 -10.08 -8.77
CA ASN A 977 -37.97 -9.80 -9.95
C ASN A 977 -38.24 -8.30 -10.06
N THR A 978 -37.77 -7.68 -11.13
CA THR A 978 -37.88 -6.23 -11.32
C THR A 978 -39.33 -5.77 -11.51
N ASN A 979 -40.13 -6.48 -12.31
CA ASN A 979 -41.52 -6.14 -12.62
C ASN A 979 -42.47 -6.33 -11.43
N LYS A 980 -42.30 -7.44 -10.71
CA LYS A 980 -43.14 -7.83 -9.57
C LYS A 980 -42.69 -7.19 -8.25
N LYS A 981 -41.50 -6.57 -8.22
CA LYS A 981 -40.90 -5.93 -7.04
C LYS A 981 -40.80 -6.87 -5.83
N ILE A 982 -40.46 -8.13 -6.10
CA ILE A 982 -40.28 -9.18 -5.08
C ILE A 982 -38.84 -9.68 -5.09
N ALA A 983 -38.31 -10.01 -3.92
CA ALA A 983 -37.06 -10.75 -3.76
C ALA A 983 -37.38 -12.14 -3.23
N ILE A 984 -36.87 -13.17 -3.91
CA ILE A 984 -37.11 -14.57 -3.60
C ILE A 984 -35.83 -15.16 -3.04
N ILE A 985 -35.90 -15.64 -1.81
CA ILE A 985 -34.78 -16.31 -1.13
C ILE A 985 -34.88 -17.82 -1.37
N TYR A 986 -33.85 -18.40 -1.96
CA TYR A 986 -33.77 -19.84 -2.23
C TYR A 986 -33.11 -20.57 -1.04
N PRO A 987 -33.43 -21.85 -0.79
CA PRO A 987 -32.68 -22.64 0.19
C PRO A 987 -31.22 -22.82 -0.29
N PRO A 988 -30.23 -22.91 0.61
CA PRO A 988 -28.84 -23.18 0.21
C PRO A 988 -28.67 -24.62 -0.31
N PRO A 989 -27.66 -24.90 -1.15
CA PRO A 989 -27.32 -26.26 -1.54
C PRO A 989 -26.93 -27.10 -0.31
N VAL A 990 -27.45 -28.33 -0.22
CA VAL A 990 -27.11 -29.26 0.87
C VAL A 990 -25.73 -29.85 0.59
N ILE A 991 -24.72 -29.39 1.33
CA ILE A 991 -23.32 -29.78 1.14
C ILE A 991 -22.92 -30.75 2.26
N HIS A 992 -22.53 -31.97 1.89
CA HIS A 992 -21.91 -32.93 2.81
C HIS A 992 -20.37 -32.77 2.76
N GLY A 993 -19.84 -31.66 3.29
CA GLY A 993 -18.41 -31.31 3.25
C GLY A 993 -18.15 -29.87 3.69
N GLN A 994 -16.88 -29.45 3.82
CA GLN A 994 -16.51 -28.06 4.08
C GLN A 994 -16.40 -27.31 2.75
N ALA A 995 -17.29 -26.34 2.50
CA ALA A 995 -17.21 -25.47 1.33
C ALA A 995 -16.16 -24.38 1.56
N CYS A 996 -15.23 -24.21 0.62
CA CYS A 996 -14.10 -23.28 0.75
C CYS A 996 -14.33 -21.96 -0.01
N SER A 997 -14.98 -22.01 -1.18
CA SER A 997 -15.31 -20.82 -1.98
C SER A 997 -16.46 -21.13 -2.95
N PHE A 998 -17.27 -20.12 -3.29
CA PHE A 998 -18.36 -20.24 -4.26
C PHE A 998 -18.53 -18.96 -5.07
N ASP A 999 -19.10 -19.09 -6.27
CA ASP A 999 -19.43 -17.95 -7.13
C ASP A 999 -20.61 -18.28 -8.08
N LEU A 1000 -21.21 -17.24 -8.67
CA LEU A 1000 -22.44 -17.29 -9.46
C LEU A 1000 -22.18 -17.04 -10.95
N ALA A 1001 -22.71 -17.91 -11.82
CA ALA A 1001 -22.67 -17.70 -13.26
C ALA A 1001 -24.06 -17.85 -13.90
N GLU A 1002 -24.33 -17.04 -14.93
CA GLU A 1002 -25.46 -17.23 -15.83
C GLU A 1002 -24.97 -17.83 -17.15
N CYS A 1003 -25.65 -18.88 -17.61
CA CYS A 1003 -25.29 -19.57 -18.84
C CYS A 1003 -26.55 -20.16 -19.49
N HIS A 1004 -26.88 -19.72 -20.71
CA HIS A 1004 -28.09 -20.14 -21.42
C HIS A 1004 -29.41 -19.88 -20.66
N GLY A 1005 -29.48 -18.76 -19.94
CA GLY A 1005 -30.62 -18.41 -19.09
C GLY A 1005 -30.72 -19.23 -17.81
N ARG A 1006 -29.79 -20.17 -17.57
CA ARG A 1006 -29.70 -20.98 -16.35
C ARG A 1006 -28.79 -20.31 -15.34
N ILE A 1007 -29.19 -20.36 -14.07
CA ILE A 1007 -28.42 -19.83 -12.95
C ILE A 1007 -27.66 -20.98 -12.29
N LEU A 1008 -26.35 -20.84 -12.23
CA LEU A 1008 -25.43 -21.89 -11.81
C LEU A 1008 -24.56 -21.39 -10.68
N ILE A 1009 -24.46 -22.17 -9.61
CA ILE A 1009 -23.51 -21.92 -8.54
C ILE A 1009 -22.31 -22.85 -8.75
N LEU A 1010 -21.13 -22.26 -8.87
CA LEU A 1010 -19.88 -23.01 -8.83
C LEU A 1010 -19.38 -23.04 -7.40
N LEU A 1011 -19.06 -24.25 -6.92
CA LEU A 1011 -18.66 -24.52 -5.54
C LEU A 1011 -17.34 -25.28 -5.53
N LEU A 1012 -16.37 -24.74 -4.81
CA LEU A 1012 -15.14 -25.45 -4.46
C LEU A 1012 -15.35 -26.18 -3.14
N MET A 1013 -15.33 -27.52 -3.21
CA MET A 1013 -15.60 -28.38 -2.06
C MET A 1013 -14.43 -29.31 -1.78
N GLU A 1014 -14.11 -29.51 -0.51
CA GLU A 1014 -13.14 -30.51 -0.09
C GLU A 1014 -13.86 -31.86 0.14
N GLU A 1015 -13.51 -32.86 -0.66
CA GLU A 1015 -14.05 -34.22 -0.57
C GLU A 1015 -12.91 -35.24 -0.61
N ASN A 1016 -12.87 -36.18 0.34
CA ASN A 1016 -11.81 -37.19 0.46
C ASN A 1016 -10.37 -36.62 0.48
N ARG A 1017 -10.16 -35.42 1.07
CA ARG A 1017 -8.88 -34.68 1.10
C ARG A 1017 -8.41 -34.15 -0.27
N ALA A 1018 -9.34 -33.95 -1.19
CA ALA A 1018 -9.11 -33.28 -2.47
C ALA A 1018 -10.12 -32.14 -2.68
N GLU A 1019 -9.64 -30.94 -3.00
CA GLU A 1019 -10.47 -29.80 -3.39
C GLU A 1019 -10.97 -29.95 -4.84
N THR A 1020 -12.29 -30.09 -5.05
CA THR A 1020 -12.89 -30.26 -6.39
C THR A 1020 -13.93 -29.19 -6.69
N LEU A 1021 -13.89 -28.68 -7.93
CA LEU A 1021 -14.88 -27.74 -8.45
C LEU A 1021 -16.15 -28.49 -8.88
N ARG A 1022 -17.30 -28.00 -8.45
CA ARG A 1022 -18.62 -28.57 -8.75
C ARG A 1022 -19.61 -27.50 -9.20
N VAL A 1023 -20.42 -27.84 -10.19
CA VAL A 1023 -21.46 -26.95 -10.73
C VAL A 1023 -22.82 -27.42 -10.23
N TRP A 1024 -23.60 -26.50 -9.68
CA TRP A 1024 -24.91 -26.76 -9.10
C TRP A 1024 -25.99 -25.91 -9.77
N GLU A 1025 -27.14 -26.52 -10.04
CA GLU A 1025 -28.31 -25.88 -10.62
C GLU A 1025 -29.52 -26.08 -9.71
N PHE A 1026 -30.31 -25.03 -9.50
CA PHE A 1026 -31.52 -25.12 -8.69
C PHE A 1026 -32.70 -25.62 -9.53
N HIS A 1027 -33.24 -26.78 -9.18
CA HIS A 1027 -34.38 -27.35 -9.88
C HIS A 1027 -35.70 -26.91 -9.24
N CYS A 1028 -36.35 -25.90 -9.83
CA CYS A 1028 -37.56 -25.27 -9.27
C CYS A 1028 -38.71 -26.24 -8.97
N GLN A 1029 -38.92 -27.28 -9.78
CA GLN A 1029 -40.01 -28.25 -9.60
C GLN A 1029 -39.75 -29.21 -8.43
N GLU A 1030 -38.50 -29.59 -8.22
CA GLU A 1030 -38.09 -30.54 -7.18
C GLU A 1030 -37.65 -29.83 -5.89
N LYS A 1031 -37.62 -28.48 -5.91
CA LYS A 1031 -37.18 -27.60 -4.83
C LYS A 1031 -35.82 -27.98 -4.25
N ARG A 1032 -34.92 -28.52 -5.07
CA ARG A 1032 -33.61 -29.00 -4.63
C ARG A 1032 -32.50 -28.55 -5.57
N TRP A 1033 -31.31 -28.45 -5.01
CA TRP A 1033 -30.09 -28.25 -5.76
C TRP A 1033 -29.60 -29.57 -6.33
N ASN A 1034 -29.30 -29.59 -7.63
CA ASN A 1034 -28.74 -30.73 -8.32
C ASN A 1034 -27.30 -30.42 -8.71
N ASN A 1035 -26.36 -31.33 -8.40
CA ASN A 1035 -25.01 -31.24 -8.91
C ASN A 1035 -25.01 -31.74 -10.36
N ILE A 1036 -24.72 -30.86 -11.30
CA ILE A 1036 -24.79 -31.15 -12.74
C ILE A 1036 -23.43 -31.54 -13.35
N ALA A 1037 -22.34 -31.07 -12.74
CA ALA A 1037 -20.99 -31.38 -13.18
C ALA A 1037 -19.99 -31.35 -12.01
N ALA A 1038 -18.90 -32.10 -12.17
CA ALA A 1038 -17.74 -32.07 -11.29
C ALA A 1038 -16.46 -32.09 -12.14
N MET A 1039 -15.47 -31.31 -11.74
CA MET A 1039 -14.19 -31.23 -12.43
C MET A 1039 -13.41 -32.54 -12.25
N PRO A 1040 -12.74 -33.07 -13.29
CA PRO A 1040 -11.91 -34.27 -13.19
C PRO A 1040 -10.80 -34.16 -12.14
N LEU A 1041 -10.55 -35.25 -11.40
CA LEU A 1041 -9.57 -35.28 -10.29
C LEU A 1041 -8.13 -34.96 -10.74
N GLU A 1042 -7.79 -35.28 -11.99
CA GLU A 1042 -6.48 -35.00 -12.59
C GLU A 1042 -6.17 -33.50 -12.59
N MET A 1043 -7.19 -32.65 -12.81
CA MET A 1043 -7.06 -31.20 -12.84
C MET A 1043 -7.04 -30.57 -11.44
N SER A 1044 -7.60 -31.24 -10.42
CA SER A 1044 -7.61 -30.75 -9.04
C SER A 1044 -6.28 -30.93 -8.29
N GLN A 1045 -5.37 -31.77 -8.79
CA GLN A 1045 -4.10 -32.03 -8.13
C GLN A 1045 -3.20 -30.78 -8.05
N GLY A 1046 -3.33 -29.87 -9.02
CA GLY A 1046 -2.48 -28.68 -9.13
C GLY A 1046 -2.65 -27.67 -8.00
N TYR A 1047 -3.80 -27.68 -7.31
CA TYR A 1047 -4.13 -26.66 -6.32
C TYR A 1047 -4.62 -27.21 -4.96
N ASN A 1048 -4.60 -28.52 -4.78
CA ASN A 1048 -5.08 -29.14 -3.55
C ASN A 1048 -4.27 -28.68 -2.32
N GLY A 1049 -4.93 -28.12 -1.31
CA GLY A 1049 -4.28 -27.61 -0.10
C GLY A 1049 -3.67 -26.21 -0.23
N LEU A 1050 -3.92 -25.50 -1.34
CA LEU A 1050 -3.44 -24.12 -1.55
C LEU A 1050 -4.44 -23.03 -1.10
N ASN A 1051 -5.49 -23.38 -0.34
CA ASN A 1051 -6.51 -22.43 0.13
C ASN A 1051 -7.04 -21.54 -1.02
N THR A 1052 -7.57 -22.18 -2.04
CA THR A 1052 -7.92 -21.51 -3.30
C THR A 1052 -9.27 -20.79 -3.26
N GLU A 1053 -9.30 -19.64 -3.92
CA GLU A 1053 -10.48 -18.83 -4.18
C GLU A 1053 -10.91 -18.96 -5.64
N ILE A 1054 -12.23 -18.87 -5.88
CA ILE A 1054 -12.81 -19.00 -7.22
C ILE A 1054 -13.53 -17.72 -7.62
N THR A 1055 -13.39 -17.35 -8.89
CA THR A 1055 -14.26 -16.40 -9.59
C THR A 1055 -14.71 -17.02 -10.91
N CYS A 1056 -15.91 -16.71 -11.38
CA CYS A 1056 -16.47 -17.29 -12.58
C CYS A 1056 -17.37 -16.33 -13.36
N THR A 1057 -17.41 -16.52 -14.67
CA THR A 1057 -18.31 -15.76 -15.53
C THR A 1057 -18.81 -16.66 -16.65
N GLY A 1058 -20.12 -16.67 -16.86
CA GLY A 1058 -20.75 -17.44 -17.92
C GLY A 1058 -21.05 -16.58 -19.15
N CYS A 1059 -20.92 -17.17 -20.34
CA CYS A 1059 -21.38 -16.56 -21.59
C CYS A 1059 -21.58 -17.62 -22.68
N GLY A 1060 -22.75 -17.62 -23.31
CA GLY A 1060 -23.10 -18.67 -24.26
C GLY A 1060 -23.05 -20.03 -23.57
N ASP A 1061 -22.38 -21.01 -24.17
CA ASP A 1061 -22.22 -22.38 -23.66
C ASP A 1061 -21.09 -22.54 -22.63
N TYR A 1062 -20.34 -21.47 -22.36
CA TYR A 1062 -19.06 -21.55 -21.67
C TYR A 1062 -19.11 -20.81 -20.33
N ILE A 1063 -18.44 -21.39 -19.33
CA ILE A 1063 -18.16 -20.76 -18.05
C ILE A 1063 -16.65 -20.69 -17.89
N MET A 1064 -16.12 -19.49 -17.77
CA MET A 1064 -14.73 -19.24 -17.45
C MET A 1064 -14.57 -19.21 -15.94
N VAL A 1065 -13.65 -19.99 -15.40
CA VAL A 1065 -13.36 -20.08 -13.96
C VAL A 1065 -11.90 -19.71 -13.71
N CYS A 1066 -11.66 -18.77 -12.82
CA CYS A 1066 -10.32 -18.44 -12.32
C CYS A 1066 -10.17 -18.96 -10.91
N LEU A 1067 -9.20 -19.86 -10.72
CA LEU A 1067 -8.74 -20.33 -9.42
C LEU A 1067 -7.51 -19.52 -9.04
N SER A 1068 -7.51 -18.89 -7.88
CA SER A 1068 -6.37 -18.13 -7.40
C SER A 1068 -6.09 -18.38 -5.92
N SER A 1069 -4.83 -18.37 -5.54
CA SER A 1069 -4.41 -18.36 -4.14
C SER A 1069 -3.35 -17.28 -3.94
N MET A 1070 -3.71 -16.31 -3.10
CA MET A 1070 -2.81 -15.22 -2.72
C MET A 1070 -1.68 -15.70 -1.82
N GLU A 1071 -1.94 -16.67 -0.95
CA GLU A 1071 -0.98 -17.23 0.00
C GLU A 1071 0.14 -18.01 -0.70
N TYR A 1072 -0.21 -18.77 -1.74
CA TYR A 1072 0.74 -19.66 -2.44
C TYR A 1072 1.15 -19.15 -3.82
N ASN A 1073 0.82 -17.91 -4.18
CA ASN A 1073 1.13 -17.29 -5.48
C ASN A 1073 0.69 -18.17 -6.67
N PHE A 1074 -0.49 -18.79 -6.59
CA PHE A 1074 -1.02 -19.71 -7.59
C PHE A 1074 -2.18 -19.09 -8.37
N THR A 1075 -2.22 -19.30 -9.68
CA THR A 1075 -3.37 -18.96 -10.53
C THR A 1075 -3.57 -20.02 -11.61
N MET A 1076 -4.80 -20.49 -11.79
CA MET A 1076 -5.19 -21.41 -12.85
C MET A 1076 -6.50 -20.96 -13.47
N THR A 1077 -6.62 -21.07 -14.79
CA THR A 1077 -7.80 -20.63 -15.53
C THR A 1077 -8.38 -21.82 -16.29
N VAL A 1078 -9.67 -22.08 -16.11
CA VAL A 1078 -10.35 -23.26 -16.63
C VAL A 1078 -11.65 -22.85 -17.32
N VAL A 1079 -11.89 -23.37 -18.52
CA VAL A 1079 -13.18 -23.24 -19.22
C VAL A 1079 -14.00 -24.51 -19.02
N PHE A 1080 -15.27 -24.35 -18.67
CA PHE A 1080 -16.26 -25.41 -18.65
C PHE A 1080 -17.30 -25.18 -19.76
N ASN A 1081 -17.49 -26.16 -20.65
CA ASN A 1081 -18.57 -26.18 -21.63
C ASN A 1081 -19.75 -26.96 -21.04
N ILE A 1082 -20.87 -26.28 -20.82
CA ILE A 1082 -22.04 -26.89 -20.18
C ILE A 1082 -22.80 -27.88 -21.09
N VAL A 1083 -22.77 -27.67 -22.41
CA VAL A 1083 -23.50 -28.51 -23.38
C VAL A 1083 -22.76 -29.80 -23.61
N GLU A 1084 -21.43 -29.72 -23.76
CA GLU A 1084 -20.57 -30.90 -23.96
C GLU A 1084 -20.18 -31.57 -22.64
N ASN A 1085 -20.38 -30.88 -21.51
CA ASN A 1085 -19.92 -31.29 -20.18
C ASN A 1085 -18.40 -31.57 -20.14
N THR A 1086 -17.62 -30.69 -20.78
CA THR A 1086 -16.17 -30.82 -20.91
C THR A 1086 -15.44 -29.71 -20.15
N TRP A 1087 -14.33 -30.08 -19.50
CA TRP A 1087 -13.44 -29.15 -18.79
C TRP A 1087 -12.14 -29.00 -19.57
N LYS A 1088 -11.65 -27.76 -19.68
CA LYS A 1088 -10.40 -27.46 -20.37
C LYS A 1088 -9.57 -26.47 -19.57
N GLU A 1089 -8.38 -26.88 -19.16
CA GLU A 1089 -7.37 -25.99 -18.60
C GLU A 1089 -6.77 -25.11 -19.70
N LEU A 1090 -6.69 -23.80 -19.44
CA LEU A 1090 -6.06 -22.86 -20.35
C LEU A 1090 -4.56 -22.73 -20.06
N PRO A 1091 -3.71 -22.53 -21.09
CA PRO A 1091 -2.28 -22.30 -20.87
C PRO A 1091 -2.06 -21.02 -20.05
N ALA A 1092 -0.95 -20.96 -19.30
CA ALA A 1092 -0.59 -19.75 -18.56
C ALA A 1092 -0.43 -18.53 -19.52
N CYS A 1093 -1.09 -17.42 -19.20
CA CYS A 1093 -0.91 -16.17 -19.92
C CYS A 1093 0.48 -15.59 -19.58
N LEU A 1094 1.37 -15.44 -20.57
CA LEU A 1094 2.71 -14.88 -20.32
C LEU A 1094 2.72 -13.36 -20.57
N ASP A 1095 3.47 -12.61 -19.76
CA ASP A 1095 3.70 -11.20 -20.00
C ASP A 1095 4.64 -11.01 -21.20
N PRO A 1096 4.28 -10.22 -22.23
CA PRO A 1096 5.11 -10.02 -23.40
C PRO A 1096 6.44 -9.30 -23.12
N ASN A 1097 6.54 -8.55 -22.02
CA ASN A 1097 7.76 -7.79 -21.68
C ASN A 1097 8.77 -8.61 -20.87
N CYS A 1098 8.31 -9.48 -19.97
CA CYS A 1098 9.20 -10.23 -19.06
C CYS A 1098 9.11 -11.77 -19.20
N GLY A 1099 8.15 -12.31 -19.95
CA GLY A 1099 7.99 -13.74 -20.17
C GLY A 1099 7.47 -14.55 -18.97
N HIS A 1100 7.17 -13.90 -17.85
CA HIS A 1100 6.60 -14.54 -16.66
C HIS A 1100 5.08 -14.71 -16.76
N PRO A 1101 4.48 -15.71 -16.10
CA PRO A 1101 3.03 -15.89 -16.10
C PRO A 1101 2.33 -14.73 -15.38
N LYS A 1102 1.38 -14.08 -16.08
CA LYS A 1102 0.47 -13.07 -15.53
C LYS A 1102 -0.50 -13.73 -14.56
N ARG A 1103 -0.68 -13.09 -13.41
CA ARG A 1103 -1.63 -13.51 -12.39
C ARG A 1103 -3.00 -12.94 -12.70
N LEU A 1104 -3.93 -13.82 -13.06
CA LEU A 1104 -5.31 -13.49 -13.42
C LEU A 1104 -6.24 -13.82 -12.25
N LEU A 1105 -7.09 -12.87 -11.87
CA LEU A 1105 -7.95 -12.94 -10.68
C LEU A 1105 -9.41 -13.18 -11.03
N SER A 1106 -9.93 -12.50 -12.06
CA SER A 1106 -11.31 -12.64 -12.51
C SER A 1106 -11.42 -12.44 -14.02
N ALA A 1107 -12.56 -12.84 -14.56
CA ALA A 1107 -12.91 -12.66 -15.96
C ALA A 1107 -14.19 -11.85 -16.07
N PHE A 1108 -14.40 -11.20 -17.21
CA PHE A 1108 -15.67 -10.61 -17.59
C PHE A 1108 -15.98 -11.05 -19.02
N SER A 1109 -17.16 -11.62 -19.22
CA SER A 1109 -17.61 -11.99 -20.56
C SER A 1109 -17.93 -10.76 -21.37
N PHE A 1110 -17.31 -10.66 -22.53
CA PHE A 1110 -17.42 -9.53 -23.43
C PHE A 1110 -17.62 -10.07 -24.84
N VAL A 1111 -18.74 -9.75 -25.48
CA VAL A 1111 -18.98 -10.10 -26.89
C VAL A 1111 -18.47 -8.94 -27.75
N PRO A 1112 -17.40 -9.12 -28.54
CA PRO A 1112 -16.76 -8.02 -29.23
C PRO A 1112 -17.62 -7.49 -30.40
N ASN A 1113 -18.42 -6.47 -30.12
CA ASN A 1113 -19.28 -5.81 -31.09
C ASN A 1113 -18.97 -4.31 -31.17
N ILE A 1114 -18.71 -3.81 -32.39
CA ILE A 1114 -18.33 -2.40 -32.63
C ILE A 1114 -19.54 -1.47 -32.69
N GLU A 1115 -20.74 -2.01 -32.92
CA GLU A 1115 -21.98 -1.22 -33.07
C GLU A 1115 -22.54 -0.73 -31.74
N ASP A 1116 -22.27 -1.45 -30.66
CA ASP A 1116 -22.83 -1.15 -29.35
C ASP A 1116 -22.17 0.14 -28.84
N ARG A 1117 -22.98 1.17 -28.61
CA ARG A 1117 -22.53 2.45 -28.05
C ARG A 1117 -23.07 2.60 -26.65
N ALA A 1118 -22.23 3.08 -25.75
CA ALA A 1118 -22.63 3.47 -24.41
C ALA A 1118 -23.58 4.68 -24.42
#